data_AF-A0A971EIB9-F1
#
_entry.id   AF-A0A971EIB9-F1
#
_cell.length_a   1.000
_cell.length_b   1.000
_cell.length_c   1.000
_cell.angle_alpha   90.00
_cell.angle_beta   90.00
_cell.angle_gamma   90.00
#
_symmetry.space_group_name_H-M   'P 1'
#
loop_
_entity.id
_entity.type
_entity.pdbx_description
1 polymer ?
#
loop_
_entity_poly.entity_id
_entity_poly.type
_entity_poly.pdbx_seq_one_letter_code
_entity_poly.pdbx_strand_id
1 'polypeptide(L)'
;MSKKKKKQTKTIEKNPQPNDLTKWLTVVIFVLLGILIFYPPFFRGLFFNEDMFLYHVLTALVFLLIWVQKIYRQDYSLLKTPLDWAVLAYTGAYLLSLIGAVHPGEAFYGFLRVLNYFMVFWMVTQVVKNFRDYKTILQILLAAGTGVAVIGLLAATGYSNYPGAFNGQVILSTLQYTNTTAAYLAVISLLAITLVTVEKKLSIRLIYTTAAFIMILVILCTLSKGAWLIFAIGFILLLAVMPRFNKISSLWALMVAVAAAVATYTQFYPAIVGKQGALIYLIIGVLVVAVGMLVWEGLVYVNNRRGHKVTLVIAVVLVIAGLGAAGMMLGGHVGSLQADAIVKEMAELTDLSNTSYTSRADFIRWGLDIVKDYPINGTGAGGWNALYHHYQDYLMFTTEAHNHFIQVWVEAGTIGLLAFLAIWILFFRAAYQTYRQARNNGSTDQQILIGGTFIAAVALGLHAAIDFDLSLSAIALVLWTLWALISAAQSINHQYEPAFSKFAHIMPAFSTGIAILCFLVLIFCGCSYYGAHKHAVIASQALHSVSEDKSDQEKNELFQTALEHYERAAQLNSLNAEYQADLAYCYALTYFSLKESGNQLADQFYQQAVSAVEKATELKPYNTKIRNSLLNTTNMLGDLSQVLQQAEGAMLSSPLDVNGYETLIKLLAAGLEYYQQEGDDEQAALIASKMLDVHLNLEKRRAQINNNRPWNGPPLILSHEAQYNIAKADYLLGNYQKCLAVFKSFTTNLLNLEFPDTGFSNTSLENENWVLSTVRDKQAVDGTCLKAVAKQDQRGWPMVLDLASRIPVQPGTEYILEIRYKIHNFTPGAIADTSNSAGIWGNTGGEKESINTSVVFHSGEVITPQTSWNVVKQRLTVDEGHQWRSFSIGTGSVGAGSTFFVDYVKFYPVLNANTAQPVLEQFVWYAASLYHNGHTTEANNIAQQLKTINEQAYSAYKKLISQEPLK
;
A
#
# COMPACT_ATOMS: atom_id res chain seq x y z
N MET A 1 29.56 -72.53 -52.77
CA MET A 1 29.73 -71.35 -51.89
C MET A 1 30.18 -70.16 -52.72
N SER A 2 29.36 -69.11 -52.81
CA SER A 2 29.74 -67.78 -53.32
C SER A 2 28.82 -66.75 -52.65
N LYS A 3 29.39 -65.85 -51.84
CA LYS A 3 28.67 -64.79 -51.12
C LYS A 3 28.49 -63.59 -52.05
N LYS A 4 27.25 -63.32 -52.47
CA LYS A 4 26.85 -62.10 -53.20
C LYS A 4 26.74 -60.91 -52.23
N LYS A 5 27.47 -59.83 -52.55
CA LYS A 5 27.33 -58.48 -51.98
C LYS A 5 25.93 -57.91 -52.32
N LYS A 6 25.17 -57.46 -51.32
CA LYS A 6 24.02 -56.56 -51.51
C LYS A 6 24.46 -55.13 -51.19
N LYS A 7 24.39 -54.25 -52.19
CA LYS A 7 24.59 -52.79 -52.05
C LYS A 7 23.50 -52.23 -51.14
N GLN A 8 23.90 -51.56 -50.05
CA GLN A 8 23.04 -50.62 -49.32
C GLN A 8 23.10 -49.27 -50.03
N THR A 9 21.97 -48.86 -50.60
CA THR A 9 21.77 -47.53 -51.18
C THR A 9 21.62 -46.54 -50.02
N LYS A 10 22.56 -45.60 -49.88
CA LYS A 10 22.41 -44.43 -49.01
C LYS A 10 21.33 -43.53 -49.61
N THR A 11 20.15 -43.50 -49.01
CA THR A 11 19.17 -42.43 -49.21
C THR A 11 19.77 -41.16 -48.61
N ILE A 12 20.18 -40.24 -49.46
CA ILE A 12 20.57 -38.89 -49.06
C ILE A 12 19.26 -38.18 -48.73
N GLU A 13 18.94 -38.06 -47.43
CA GLU A 13 17.96 -37.07 -46.98
C GLU A 13 18.52 -35.68 -47.32
N LYS A 14 17.97 -35.07 -48.38
CA LYS A 14 18.16 -33.65 -48.67
C LYS A 14 17.53 -32.87 -47.51
N ASN A 15 18.35 -32.41 -46.57
CA ASN A 15 17.97 -31.28 -45.72
C ASN A 15 17.63 -30.10 -46.66
N PRO A 16 16.40 -29.57 -46.65
CA PRO A 16 16.07 -28.41 -47.46
C PRO A 16 16.92 -27.24 -46.97
N GLN A 17 17.67 -26.60 -47.87
CA GLN A 17 18.40 -25.39 -47.53
C GLN A 17 17.40 -24.34 -47.01
N PRO A 18 17.70 -23.63 -45.90
CA PRO A 18 16.80 -22.65 -45.34
C PRO A 18 16.58 -21.51 -46.34
N ASN A 19 15.35 -21.42 -46.86
CA ASN A 19 14.87 -20.38 -47.76
C ASN A 19 15.11 -19.00 -47.13
N ASP A 20 15.49 -17.96 -47.88
CA ASP A 20 15.89 -16.66 -47.32
C ASP A 20 14.81 -16.02 -46.43
N LEU A 21 13.53 -16.29 -46.71
CA LEU A 21 12.39 -15.92 -45.88
C LEU A 21 12.51 -16.45 -44.42
N THR A 22 13.00 -17.67 -44.23
CA THR A 22 13.15 -18.28 -42.90
C THR A 22 14.28 -17.67 -42.06
N LYS A 23 15.30 -17.11 -42.73
CA LYS A 23 16.41 -16.40 -42.05
C LYS A 23 15.94 -15.04 -41.56
N TRP A 24 15.29 -14.27 -42.42
CA TRP A 24 14.71 -12.96 -42.05
C TRP A 24 13.69 -13.08 -40.92
N LEU A 25 12.78 -14.06 -40.99
CA LEU A 25 11.80 -14.29 -39.93
C LEU A 25 12.45 -14.57 -38.57
N THR A 26 13.58 -15.30 -38.54
CA THR A 26 14.31 -15.58 -37.28
C THR A 26 14.85 -14.28 -36.66
N VAL A 27 15.40 -13.38 -37.48
CA VAL A 27 15.92 -12.09 -37.02
C VAL A 27 14.79 -11.20 -36.51
N VAL A 28 13.67 -11.13 -37.25
CA VAL A 28 12.49 -10.35 -36.83
C VAL A 28 11.95 -10.86 -35.49
N ILE A 29 11.80 -12.17 -35.33
CA ILE A 29 11.36 -12.78 -34.06
C ILE A 29 12.31 -12.39 -32.91
N PHE A 30 13.63 -12.48 -33.13
CA PHE A 30 14.61 -12.11 -32.12
C PHE A 30 14.49 -10.64 -31.72
N VAL A 31 14.34 -9.73 -32.69
CA VAL A 31 14.17 -8.29 -32.44
C VAL A 31 12.88 -8.01 -31.68
N LEU A 32 11.76 -8.61 -32.09
CA LEU A 32 10.47 -8.43 -31.42
C LEU A 32 10.48 -8.97 -29.99
N LEU A 33 11.10 -10.13 -29.76
CA LEU A 33 11.32 -10.66 -28.41
C LEU A 33 12.23 -9.73 -27.58
N GLY A 34 13.26 -9.16 -28.20
CA GLY A 34 14.13 -8.17 -27.57
C GLY A 34 13.37 -6.91 -27.14
N ILE A 35 12.48 -6.40 -27.99
CA ILE A 35 11.59 -5.28 -27.64
C ILE A 35 10.70 -5.67 -26.46
N LEU A 36 10.08 -6.85 -26.51
CA LEU A 36 9.19 -7.39 -25.48
C LEU A 36 9.86 -7.52 -24.09
N ILE A 37 11.18 -7.76 -24.06
CA ILE A 37 11.98 -7.79 -22.82
C ILE A 37 12.45 -6.38 -22.41
N PHE A 38 12.70 -5.50 -23.38
CA PHE A 38 13.25 -4.16 -23.14
C PHE A 38 12.25 -3.21 -22.50
N TYR A 39 11.02 -3.14 -23.02
CA TYR A 39 10.10 -2.05 -22.70
C TYR A 39 9.33 -2.11 -21.35
N PRO A 40 9.07 -3.28 -20.72
CA PRO A 40 8.25 -3.37 -19.50
C PRO A 40 8.61 -2.41 -18.36
N PRO A 41 9.90 -2.19 -18.01
CA PRO A 41 10.27 -1.33 -16.89
C PRO A 41 9.87 0.15 -17.06
N PHE A 42 9.54 0.58 -18.28
CA PHE A 42 9.19 1.97 -18.60
C PHE A 42 7.72 2.32 -18.38
N PHE A 43 6.88 1.34 -18.03
CA PHE A 43 5.43 1.51 -17.83
C PHE A 43 5.05 1.09 -16.41
N ARG A 44 5.53 1.82 -15.39
CA ARG A 44 5.22 1.57 -13.97
C ARG A 44 5.49 0.12 -13.55
N GLY A 45 6.51 -0.49 -14.16
CA GLY A 45 6.87 -1.90 -14.00
C GLY A 45 5.78 -2.91 -14.36
N LEU A 46 4.80 -2.52 -15.18
CA LEU A 46 3.59 -3.30 -15.48
C LEU A 46 2.87 -3.75 -14.20
N PHE A 47 2.86 -2.89 -13.18
CA PHE A 47 2.15 -3.13 -11.92
C PHE A 47 0.64 -3.11 -12.13
N PHE A 48 0.15 -2.12 -12.88
CA PHE A 48 -1.28 -1.92 -13.15
C PHE A 48 -1.79 -2.82 -14.29
N ASN A 49 -3.04 -3.27 -14.16
CA ASN A 49 -3.65 -4.25 -15.07
C ASN A 49 -3.77 -3.72 -16.52
N GLU A 50 -4.06 -2.43 -16.71
CA GLU A 50 -4.22 -1.82 -18.03
C GLU A 50 -2.95 -1.91 -18.89
N ASP A 51 -1.77 -1.71 -18.27
CA ASP A 51 -0.49 -1.82 -18.95
C ASP A 51 -0.17 -3.30 -19.28
N MET A 52 -0.56 -4.21 -18.38
CA MET A 52 -0.35 -5.65 -18.56
C MET A 52 -1.23 -6.26 -19.66
N PHE A 53 -2.47 -5.79 -19.83
CA PHE A 53 -3.35 -6.28 -20.90
C PHE A 53 -2.77 -6.03 -22.30
N LEU A 54 -2.17 -4.86 -22.52
CA LEU A 54 -1.46 -4.58 -23.77
C LEU A 54 -0.21 -5.47 -23.91
N TYR A 55 0.50 -5.74 -22.82
CA TYR A 55 1.64 -6.68 -22.81
C TYR A 55 1.22 -8.10 -23.21
N HIS A 56 0.05 -8.57 -22.78
CA HIS A 56 -0.50 -9.87 -23.18
C HIS A 56 -0.71 -9.98 -24.68
N VAL A 57 -1.26 -8.95 -25.32
CA VAL A 57 -1.46 -8.89 -26.78
C VAL A 57 -0.11 -9.00 -27.50
N LEU A 58 0.87 -8.18 -27.11
CA LEU A 58 2.19 -8.18 -27.73
C LEU A 58 2.92 -9.52 -27.55
N THR A 59 2.81 -10.12 -26.36
CA THR A 59 3.35 -11.46 -26.09
C THR A 59 2.71 -12.51 -26.98
N ALA A 60 1.38 -12.51 -27.11
CA ALA A 60 0.65 -13.46 -27.95
C ALA A 60 1.04 -13.36 -29.43
N LEU A 61 1.25 -12.14 -29.95
CA LEU A 61 1.67 -11.93 -31.33
C LEU A 61 3.08 -12.47 -31.60
N VAL A 62 4.06 -12.19 -30.72
CA VAL A 62 5.43 -12.74 -30.85
C VAL A 62 5.42 -14.26 -30.72
N PHE A 63 4.63 -14.79 -29.78
CA PHE A 63 4.46 -16.23 -29.58
C PHE A 63 3.88 -16.92 -30.82
N LEU A 64 2.87 -16.32 -31.47
CA LEU A 64 2.30 -16.83 -32.71
C LEU A 64 3.37 -16.91 -33.82
N LEU A 65 4.19 -15.88 -33.98
CA LEU A 65 5.25 -15.87 -35.00
C LEU A 65 6.27 -16.99 -34.79
N ILE A 66 6.63 -17.28 -33.53
CA ILE A 66 7.52 -18.40 -33.17
C ILE A 66 6.87 -19.74 -33.52
N TRP A 67 5.58 -19.91 -33.23
CA TRP A 67 4.85 -21.14 -33.58
C TRP A 67 4.68 -21.34 -35.07
N VAL A 68 4.38 -20.28 -35.84
CA VAL A 68 4.35 -20.33 -37.31
C VAL A 68 5.71 -20.79 -37.85
N GLN A 69 6.80 -20.25 -37.32
CA GLN A 69 8.15 -20.68 -37.70
C GLN A 69 8.42 -22.15 -37.34
N LYS A 70 8.02 -22.60 -36.14
CA LYS A 70 8.19 -23.98 -35.67
C LYS A 70 7.39 -24.97 -36.53
N ILE A 71 6.14 -24.67 -36.84
CA ILE A 71 5.29 -25.50 -37.72
C ILE A 71 5.89 -25.59 -39.12
N TYR A 72 6.37 -24.47 -39.68
CA TYR A 72 7.06 -24.47 -40.98
C TYR A 72 8.31 -25.34 -40.99
N ARG A 73 9.04 -25.39 -39.87
CA ARG A 73 10.25 -26.22 -39.68
C ARG A 73 9.94 -27.65 -39.21
N GLN A 74 8.67 -28.02 -39.05
CA GLN A 74 8.24 -29.32 -38.51
C GLN A 74 8.83 -29.62 -37.12
N ASP A 75 9.13 -28.59 -36.33
CA ASP A 75 9.60 -28.70 -34.94
C ASP A 75 8.43 -28.52 -33.97
N TYR A 76 7.91 -29.62 -33.45
CA TYR A 76 6.78 -29.61 -32.51
C TYR A 76 7.19 -29.75 -31.04
N SER A 77 8.48 -29.58 -30.71
CA SER A 77 8.93 -29.69 -29.32
C SER A 77 8.37 -28.54 -28.47
N LEU A 78 7.58 -28.85 -27.43
CA LEU A 78 7.07 -27.85 -26.48
C LEU A 78 8.07 -27.60 -25.35
N LEU A 79 8.31 -28.57 -24.47
CA LEU A 79 9.20 -28.44 -23.30
C LEU A 79 10.43 -29.34 -23.47
N LYS A 80 11.60 -28.86 -23.05
CA LYS A 80 12.89 -29.55 -23.25
C LYS A 80 13.60 -29.88 -21.96
N THR A 81 13.60 -28.96 -21.00
CA THR A 81 14.33 -29.11 -19.74
C THR A 81 13.37 -29.37 -18.56
N PRO A 82 13.85 -29.96 -17.46
CA PRO A 82 13.07 -30.03 -16.22
C PRO A 82 12.63 -28.65 -15.70
N LEU A 83 13.45 -27.61 -15.92
CA LEU A 83 13.10 -26.25 -15.51
C LEU A 83 11.87 -25.74 -16.27
N ASP A 84 11.74 -26.06 -17.56
CA ASP A 84 10.56 -25.71 -18.36
C ASP A 84 9.27 -26.32 -17.77
N TRP A 85 9.33 -27.57 -17.29
CA TRP A 85 8.21 -28.24 -16.63
C TRP A 85 7.84 -27.60 -15.30
N ALA A 86 8.81 -27.16 -14.50
CA ALA A 86 8.54 -26.48 -13.23
C ALA A 86 7.90 -25.11 -13.44
N VAL A 87 8.35 -24.35 -14.44
CA VAL A 87 7.72 -23.06 -14.79
C VAL A 87 6.28 -23.28 -15.26
N LEU A 88 6.02 -24.31 -16.08
CA LEU A 88 4.64 -24.65 -16.46
C LEU A 88 3.80 -25.12 -15.27
N ALA A 89 4.38 -25.90 -14.35
CA ALA A 89 3.68 -26.35 -13.14
C ALA A 89 3.27 -25.17 -12.24
N TYR A 90 4.12 -24.14 -12.15
CA TYR A 90 3.78 -22.90 -11.46
C TYR A 90 2.61 -22.15 -12.11
N THR A 91 2.57 -22.07 -13.45
CA THR A 91 1.39 -21.59 -14.17
C THR A 91 0.14 -22.43 -13.90
N GLY A 92 0.28 -23.75 -13.86
CA GLY A 92 -0.80 -24.67 -13.50
C GLY A 92 -1.31 -24.46 -12.07
N ALA A 93 -0.44 -24.15 -11.12
CA ALA A 93 -0.83 -23.87 -9.74
C ALA A 93 -1.70 -22.60 -9.63
N TYR A 94 -1.35 -21.53 -10.35
CA TYR A 94 -2.18 -20.32 -10.43
C TYR A 94 -3.49 -20.52 -11.21
N LEU A 95 -3.54 -21.49 -12.13
CA LEU A 95 -4.81 -21.91 -12.75
C LEU A 95 -5.70 -22.67 -11.74
N LEU A 96 -5.10 -23.52 -10.90
CA LEU A 96 -5.82 -24.25 -9.85
C LEU A 96 -6.28 -23.34 -8.70
N SER A 97 -5.58 -22.24 -8.44
CA SER A 97 -5.97 -21.26 -7.42
C SER A 97 -7.22 -20.46 -7.79
N LEU A 98 -7.73 -20.59 -9.02
CA LEU A 98 -9.04 -20.04 -9.39
C LEU A 98 -10.19 -20.76 -8.65
N ILE A 99 -9.99 -22.01 -8.25
CA ILE A 99 -10.99 -22.78 -7.51
C ILE A 99 -11.05 -22.24 -6.08
N GLY A 100 -12.17 -21.64 -5.70
CA GLY A 100 -12.32 -21.04 -4.37
C GLY A 100 -11.57 -19.72 -4.19
N ALA A 101 -11.21 -19.05 -5.29
CA ALA A 101 -10.61 -17.72 -5.23
C ALA A 101 -11.53 -16.72 -4.51
N VAL A 102 -10.96 -15.96 -3.59
CA VAL A 102 -11.70 -14.98 -2.78
C VAL A 102 -12.14 -13.80 -3.62
N HIS A 103 -11.27 -13.29 -4.49
CA HIS A 103 -11.57 -12.28 -5.51
C HIS A 103 -11.37 -12.90 -6.91
N PRO A 104 -12.42 -13.49 -7.53
CA PRO A 104 -12.28 -14.28 -8.76
C PRO A 104 -11.64 -13.53 -9.93
N GLY A 105 -11.96 -12.24 -10.10
CA GLY A 105 -11.40 -11.42 -11.18
C GLY A 105 -9.89 -11.20 -11.04
N GLU A 106 -9.44 -10.83 -9.84
CA GLU A 106 -8.01 -10.64 -9.56
C GLU A 106 -7.24 -11.96 -9.68
N ALA A 107 -7.84 -13.07 -9.21
CA ALA A 107 -7.24 -14.39 -9.35
C ALA A 107 -7.03 -14.76 -10.83
N PHE A 108 -8.02 -14.49 -11.68
CA PHE A 108 -7.91 -14.71 -13.11
C PHE A 108 -6.85 -13.82 -13.77
N TYR A 109 -6.77 -12.54 -13.39
CA TYR A 109 -5.71 -11.63 -13.88
C TYR A 109 -4.32 -12.10 -13.45
N GLY A 110 -4.16 -12.58 -12.21
CA GLY A 110 -2.92 -13.18 -11.74
C GLY A 110 -2.52 -14.43 -12.53
N PHE A 111 -3.48 -15.31 -12.85
CA PHE A 111 -3.24 -16.44 -13.74
C PHE A 111 -2.74 -15.98 -15.12
N LEU A 112 -3.36 -14.96 -15.73
CA LEU A 112 -2.91 -14.43 -17.02
C LEU A 112 -1.49 -13.85 -16.95
N ARG A 113 -1.14 -13.17 -15.85
CA ARG A 113 0.25 -12.70 -15.59
C ARG A 113 1.24 -13.86 -15.56
N VAL A 114 0.95 -14.90 -14.78
CA VAL A 114 1.85 -16.06 -14.65
C VAL A 114 1.93 -16.88 -15.95
N LEU A 115 0.82 -17.03 -16.69
CA LEU A 115 0.82 -17.62 -18.03
C LEU A 115 1.71 -16.84 -18.99
N ASN A 116 1.64 -15.52 -18.93
CA ASN A 116 2.49 -14.64 -19.73
C ASN A 116 3.97 -14.81 -19.38
N TYR A 117 4.32 -14.89 -18.09
CA TYR A 117 5.70 -15.14 -17.66
C TYR A 117 6.23 -16.48 -18.21
N PHE A 118 5.42 -17.55 -18.16
CA PHE A 118 5.76 -18.82 -18.80
C PHE A 118 5.99 -18.66 -20.30
N MET A 119 5.13 -17.93 -21.01
CA MET A 119 5.28 -17.73 -22.45
C MET A 119 6.54 -16.96 -22.80
N VAL A 120 6.90 -15.89 -22.06
CA VAL A 120 8.15 -15.15 -22.27
C VAL A 120 9.37 -16.03 -21.97
N PHE A 121 9.37 -16.75 -20.84
CA PHE A 121 10.39 -17.75 -20.52
C PHE A 121 10.56 -18.74 -21.68
N TRP A 122 9.45 -19.31 -22.15
CA TRP A 122 9.45 -20.29 -23.22
C TRP A 122 10.01 -19.70 -24.51
N MET A 123 9.57 -18.51 -24.92
CA MET A 123 10.06 -17.84 -26.14
C MET A 123 11.58 -17.61 -26.09
N VAL A 124 12.13 -17.19 -24.94
CA VAL A 124 13.58 -17.03 -24.77
C VAL A 124 14.30 -18.36 -24.97
N THR A 125 13.81 -19.47 -24.39
CA THR A 125 14.41 -20.81 -24.61
C THR A 125 14.34 -21.28 -26.06
N GLN A 126 13.32 -20.85 -26.82
CA GLN A 126 13.18 -21.21 -28.23
C GLN A 126 14.04 -20.35 -29.16
N VAL A 127 14.26 -19.08 -28.83
CA VAL A 127 14.94 -18.12 -29.72
C VAL A 127 16.45 -18.08 -29.49
N VAL A 128 16.93 -18.28 -28.26
CA VAL A 128 18.36 -18.30 -27.94
C VAL A 128 18.98 -19.63 -28.40
N LYS A 129 19.84 -19.60 -29.42
CA LYS A 129 20.46 -20.81 -30.01
C LYS A 129 21.96 -20.94 -29.75
N ASN A 130 22.60 -19.87 -29.28
CA ASN A 130 24.03 -19.84 -29.02
C ASN A 130 24.36 -18.77 -27.96
N PHE A 131 25.62 -18.72 -27.51
CA PHE A 131 26.04 -17.76 -26.48
C PHE A 131 26.15 -16.30 -26.98
N ARG A 132 26.13 -16.06 -28.29
CA ARG A 132 26.02 -14.69 -28.82
C ARG A 132 24.61 -14.17 -28.57
N ASP A 133 23.59 -14.96 -28.91
CA ASP A 133 22.18 -14.64 -28.64
C ASP A 133 21.96 -14.42 -27.13
N TYR A 134 22.52 -15.32 -26.30
CA TYR A 134 22.52 -15.20 -24.84
C TYR A 134 23.08 -13.86 -24.37
N LYS A 135 24.27 -13.49 -24.85
CA LYS A 135 24.91 -12.21 -24.53
C LYS A 135 24.05 -11.03 -24.99
N THR A 136 23.40 -11.13 -26.15
CA THR A 136 22.53 -10.07 -26.66
C THR A 136 21.28 -9.87 -25.80
N ILE A 137 20.65 -10.92 -25.28
CA ILE A 137 19.55 -10.76 -24.32
C ILE A 137 20.01 -10.05 -23.04
N LEU A 138 21.20 -10.37 -22.52
CA LEU A 138 21.77 -9.63 -21.37
C LEU A 138 22.05 -8.15 -21.70
N GLN A 139 22.51 -7.86 -22.92
CA GLN A 139 22.71 -6.48 -23.37
C GLN A 139 21.38 -5.70 -23.47
N ILE A 140 20.30 -6.38 -23.86
CA ILE A 140 18.95 -5.79 -23.90
C ILE A 140 18.47 -5.44 -22.49
N LEU A 141 18.65 -6.36 -21.53
CA LEU A 141 18.36 -6.10 -20.11
C LEU A 141 19.19 -4.92 -19.56
N LEU A 142 20.48 -4.87 -19.91
CA LEU A 142 21.36 -3.74 -19.55
C LEU A 142 20.87 -2.43 -20.14
N ALA A 143 20.48 -2.42 -21.41
CA ALA A 143 19.95 -1.22 -22.07
C ALA A 143 18.66 -0.74 -21.39
N ALA A 144 17.75 -1.65 -21.04
CA ALA A 144 16.53 -1.33 -20.32
C ALA A 144 16.83 -0.71 -18.95
N GLY A 145 17.69 -1.35 -18.14
CA GLY A 145 18.10 -0.82 -16.83
C GLY A 145 18.80 0.54 -16.90
N THR A 146 19.65 0.73 -17.92
CA THR A 146 20.30 2.02 -18.17
C THR A 146 19.25 3.10 -18.49
N GLY A 147 18.26 2.78 -19.32
CA GLY A 147 17.16 3.69 -19.63
C GLY A 147 16.35 4.09 -18.39
N VAL A 148 16.02 3.13 -17.52
CA VAL A 148 15.37 3.40 -16.23
C VAL A 148 16.22 4.34 -15.39
N ALA A 149 17.53 4.09 -15.25
CA ALA A 149 18.38 4.97 -14.46
C ALA A 149 18.48 6.40 -15.06
N VAL A 150 18.61 6.52 -16.39
CA VAL A 150 18.68 7.82 -17.07
C VAL A 150 17.40 8.62 -16.90
N ILE A 151 16.21 8.02 -17.07
CA ILE A 151 14.94 8.72 -16.85
C ILE A 151 14.84 9.23 -15.41
N GLY A 152 15.28 8.43 -14.43
CA GLY A 152 15.33 8.85 -13.02
C GLY A 152 16.22 10.07 -12.80
N LEU A 153 17.42 10.10 -13.38
CA LEU A 153 18.34 11.25 -13.29
C LEU A 153 17.77 12.50 -13.99
N LEU A 154 17.15 12.33 -15.17
CA LEU A 154 16.52 13.43 -15.90
C LEU A 154 15.32 14.00 -15.14
N ALA A 155 14.50 13.14 -14.50
CA ALA A 155 13.39 13.58 -13.67
C ALA A 155 13.88 14.33 -12.42
N ALA A 156 14.90 13.82 -11.75
CA ALA A 156 15.50 14.45 -10.57
C ALA A 156 16.11 15.83 -10.86
N THR A 157 16.51 16.08 -12.11
CA THR A 157 17.11 17.35 -12.55
C THR A 157 16.12 18.28 -13.25
N GLY A 158 14.83 17.88 -13.37
CA GLY A 158 13.78 18.68 -14.00
C GLY A 158 13.76 18.65 -15.54
N TYR A 159 14.55 17.79 -16.19
CA TYR A 159 14.59 17.64 -17.65
C TYR A 159 13.60 16.59 -18.18
N SER A 160 12.99 15.78 -17.30
CA SER A 160 11.93 14.84 -17.65
C SER A 160 10.73 15.01 -16.73
N ASN A 161 9.54 15.12 -17.30
CA ASN A 161 8.28 15.20 -16.57
C ASN A 161 7.65 13.81 -16.35
N TYR A 162 8.46 12.75 -16.23
CA TYR A 162 7.92 11.41 -16.00
C TYR A 162 7.19 11.38 -14.64
N PRO A 163 5.89 11.04 -14.59
CA PRO A 163 5.11 11.13 -13.36
C PRO A 163 5.70 10.28 -12.24
N GLY A 164 5.85 10.86 -11.04
CA GLY A 164 6.28 10.13 -9.85
C GLY A 164 7.72 9.61 -9.88
N ALA A 165 8.55 9.98 -10.86
CA ALA A 165 9.93 9.49 -10.97
C ALA A 165 10.90 10.09 -9.92
N PHE A 166 10.56 11.24 -9.34
CA PHE A 166 11.31 11.90 -8.27
C PHE A 166 10.33 12.62 -7.34
N ASN A 167 10.48 12.45 -6.02
CA ASN A 167 9.57 13.05 -5.03
C ASN A 167 10.18 14.27 -4.30
N GLY A 168 11.32 14.79 -4.76
CA GLY A 168 12.05 15.88 -4.11
C GLY A 168 13.20 15.44 -3.21
N GLN A 169 13.25 14.16 -2.81
CA GLN A 169 14.31 13.62 -1.94
C GLN A 169 14.97 12.35 -2.49
N VAL A 170 14.16 11.45 -3.06
CA VAL A 170 14.62 10.14 -3.57
C VAL A 170 14.19 9.92 -5.01
N ILE A 171 15.04 9.23 -5.76
CA ILE A 171 14.75 8.83 -7.15
C ILE A 171 13.96 7.51 -7.13
N LEU A 172 12.73 7.54 -7.62
CA LEU A 172 11.88 6.37 -7.81
C LEU A 172 11.93 5.86 -9.26
N SER A 173 12.27 6.72 -10.21
CA SER A 173 12.29 6.46 -11.65
C SER A 173 10.96 5.87 -12.18
N THR A 174 10.99 5.21 -13.34
CA THR A 174 9.82 4.70 -14.07
C THR A 174 9.05 3.61 -13.33
N LEU A 175 9.67 2.94 -12.36
CA LEU A 175 9.02 1.91 -11.53
C LEU A 175 8.25 2.52 -10.35
N GLN A 176 8.42 3.82 -10.07
CA GLN A 176 7.66 4.61 -9.08
C GLN A 176 7.69 4.06 -7.64
N TYR A 177 8.62 3.15 -7.33
CA TYR A 177 8.81 2.59 -6.00
C TYR A 177 10.30 2.40 -5.72
N THR A 178 10.77 2.97 -4.61
CA THR A 178 12.21 3.14 -4.31
C THR A 178 12.97 1.82 -4.19
N ASN A 179 12.45 0.86 -3.41
CA ASN A 179 13.14 -0.42 -3.18
C ASN A 179 13.23 -1.23 -4.47
N THR A 180 12.13 -1.35 -5.22
CA THR A 180 12.12 -2.09 -6.48
C THR A 180 13.02 -1.44 -7.54
N THR A 181 13.07 -0.11 -7.63
CA THR A 181 14.02 0.58 -8.51
C THR A 181 15.46 0.27 -8.15
N ALA A 182 15.79 0.34 -6.86
CA ALA A 182 17.14 0.06 -6.39
C ALA A 182 17.54 -1.41 -6.62
N ALA A 183 16.65 -2.35 -6.30
CA ALA A 183 16.85 -3.79 -6.49
C ALA A 183 17.03 -4.15 -7.97
N TYR A 184 16.17 -3.63 -8.84
CA TYR A 184 16.27 -3.82 -10.29
C TYR A 184 17.61 -3.31 -10.82
N LEU A 185 17.99 -2.06 -10.49
CA LEU A 185 19.25 -1.47 -10.95
C LEU A 185 20.48 -2.18 -10.35
N ALA A 186 20.39 -2.69 -9.12
CA ALA A 186 21.44 -3.49 -8.50
C ALA A 186 21.71 -4.77 -9.31
N VAL A 187 20.64 -5.50 -9.65
CA VAL A 187 20.71 -6.73 -10.45
C VAL A 187 21.27 -6.45 -11.85
N ILE A 188 20.79 -5.40 -12.52
CA ILE A 188 21.29 -5.03 -13.86
C ILE A 188 22.74 -4.53 -13.80
N SER A 189 23.17 -3.89 -12.71
CA SER A 189 24.56 -3.50 -12.50
C SER A 189 25.49 -4.72 -12.38
N LEU A 190 25.06 -5.80 -11.72
CA LEU A 190 25.82 -7.07 -11.70
C LEU A 190 25.97 -7.68 -13.11
N LEU A 191 24.92 -7.58 -13.94
CA LEU A 191 24.97 -7.98 -15.36
C LEU A 191 25.91 -7.07 -16.16
N ALA A 192 25.93 -5.76 -15.89
CA ALA A 192 26.86 -4.83 -16.51
C ALA A 192 28.32 -5.24 -16.24
N ILE A 193 28.66 -5.52 -14.99
CA ILE A 193 30.01 -5.99 -14.61
C ILE A 193 30.35 -7.33 -15.28
N THR A 194 29.37 -8.24 -15.38
CA THR A 194 29.52 -9.50 -16.13
C THR A 194 29.87 -9.23 -17.59
N LEU A 195 29.14 -8.33 -18.26
CA LEU A 195 29.36 -7.97 -19.66
C LEU A 195 30.70 -7.24 -19.88
N VAL A 196 31.12 -6.35 -18.97
CA VAL A 196 32.46 -5.72 -18.98
C VAL A 196 33.56 -6.77 -18.95
N THR A 197 33.38 -7.83 -18.16
CA THR A 197 34.39 -8.87 -17.93
C THR A 197 34.57 -9.80 -19.13
N VAL A 198 33.52 -10.00 -19.94
CA VAL A 198 33.56 -10.80 -21.17
C VAL A 198 34.02 -9.97 -22.37
N GLU A 199 33.81 -8.65 -22.34
CA GLU A 199 34.10 -7.78 -23.47
C GLU A 199 35.59 -7.45 -23.61
N LYS A 200 36.10 -7.45 -24.84
CA LYS A 200 37.50 -7.18 -25.14
C LYS A 200 37.73 -5.79 -25.72
N LYS A 201 36.71 -5.20 -26.35
CA LYS A 201 36.82 -3.87 -26.95
C LYS A 201 36.69 -2.79 -25.88
N LEU A 202 37.74 -1.99 -25.70
CA LEU A 202 37.77 -0.89 -24.72
C LEU A 202 36.57 0.06 -24.85
N SER A 203 36.18 0.43 -26.08
CA SER A 203 35.03 1.32 -26.31
C SER A 203 33.72 0.76 -25.74
N ILE A 204 33.50 -0.54 -25.86
CA ILE A 204 32.29 -1.20 -25.33
C ILE A 204 32.42 -1.40 -23.81
N ARG A 205 33.62 -1.70 -23.29
CA ARG A 205 33.87 -1.77 -21.84
C ARG A 205 33.61 -0.43 -21.16
N LEU A 206 33.99 0.68 -21.79
CA LEU A 206 33.65 2.04 -21.34
C LEU A 206 32.13 2.23 -21.27
N ILE A 207 31.40 1.87 -22.33
CA ILE A 207 29.92 1.98 -22.35
C ILE A 207 29.29 1.18 -21.19
N TYR A 208 29.67 -0.08 -21.00
CA TYR A 208 29.09 -0.91 -19.93
C TYR A 208 29.47 -0.43 -18.53
N THR A 209 30.69 0.08 -18.34
CA THR A 209 31.10 0.61 -17.04
C THR A 209 30.40 1.94 -16.74
N THR A 210 30.21 2.80 -17.75
CA THR A 210 29.43 4.03 -17.61
C THR A 210 27.97 3.71 -17.28
N ALA A 211 27.38 2.70 -17.93
CA ALA A 211 26.04 2.22 -17.58
C ALA A 211 25.97 1.74 -16.12
N ALA A 212 26.95 0.94 -15.67
CA ALA A 212 27.04 0.51 -14.28
C ALA A 212 27.16 1.70 -13.31
N PHE A 213 28.00 2.68 -13.62
CA PHE A 213 28.14 3.92 -12.85
C PHE A 213 26.80 4.66 -12.70
N ILE A 214 26.09 4.89 -13.81
CA ILE A 214 24.81 5.60 -13.81
C ILE A 214 23.78 4.86 -12.94
N MET A 215 23.69 3.54 -13.07
CA MET A 215 22.78 2.74 -12.26
C MET A 215 23.14 2.77 -10.77
N ILE A 216 24.43 2.63 -10.42
CA ILE A 216 24.89 2.70 -9.01
C ILE A 216 24.65 4.08 -8.41
N LEU A 217 24.84 5.16 -9.19
CA LEU A 217 24.49 6.52 -8.74
C LEU A 217 23.00 6.61 -8.38
N VAL A 218 22.11 6.09 -9.23
CA VAL A 218 20.66 6.08 -8.93
C VAL A 218 20.35 5.22 -7.72
N ILE A 219 21.00 4.05 -7.55
CA ILE A 219 20.87 3.21 -6.34
C ILE A 219 21.20 4.02 -5.08
N LEU A 220 22.27 4.82 -5.09
CA LEU A 220 22.59 5.71 -3.95
C LEU A 220 21.51 6.77 -3.73
N CYS A 221 20.98 7.36 -4.80
CA CYS A 221 19.90 8.35 -4.73
C CYS A 221 18.50 7.78 -4.38
N THR A 222 18.34 6.46 -4.29
CA THR A 222 17.08 5.82 -3.85
C THR A 222 16.98 5.70 -2.32
N LEU A 223 18.12 5.76 -1.61
CA LEU A 223 18.23 5.49 -0.17
C LEU A 223 17.68 4.11 0.27
N SER A 224 17.59 3.13 -0.64
CA SER A 224 17.09 1.79 -0.31
C SER A 224 18.15 0.90 0.33
N LYS A 225 18.07 0.80 1.67
CA LYS A 225 18.90 -0.04 2.54
C LYS A 225 18.98 -1.50 2.12
N GLY A 226 17.82 -2.13 1.86
CA GLY A 226 17.72 -3.53 1.45
C GLY A 226 18.47 -3.79 0.14
N ALA A 227 18.32 -2.89 -0.83
CA ALA A 227 18.99 -3.02 -2.11
C ALA A 227 20.51 -2.84 -2.01
N TRP A 228 21.02 -1.95 -1.16
CA TRP A 228 22.47 -1.81 -0.93
C TRP A 228 23.09 -3.08 -0.36
N LEU A 229 22.43 -3.69 0.63
CA LEU A 229 22.86 -4.95 1.22
C LEU A 229 22.87 -6.08 0.19
N ILE A 230 21.78 -6.24 -0.57
CA ILE A 230 21.70 -7.26 -1.61
C ILE A 230 22.69 -7.02 -2.75
N PHE A 231 22.95 -5.76 -3.12
CA PHE A 231 23.98 -5.42 -4.11
C PHE A 231 25.39 -5.85 -3.65
N ALA A 232 25.74 -5.57 -2.39
CA ALA A 232 27.02 -5.97 -1.82
C ALA A 232 27.17 -7.51 -1.74
N ILE A 233 26.16 -8.21 -1.23
CA ILE A 233 26.13 -9.68 -1.18
C ILE A 233 26.22 -10.26 -2.59
N GLY A 234 25.38 -9.76 -3.52
CA GLY A 234 25.36 -10.19 -4.91
C GLY A 234 26.72 -10.01 -5.58
N PHE A 235 27.43 -8.91 -5.31
CA PHE A 235 28.77 -8.72 -5.83
C PHE A 235 29.81 -9.69 -5.24
N ILE A 236 29.77 -9.96 -3.93
CA ILE A 236 30.65 -10.96 -3.31
C ILE A 236 30.42 -12.34 -3.95
N LEU A 237 29.17 -12.72 -4.16
CA LEU A 237 28.80 -13.95 -4.84
C LEU A 237 29.23 -13.94 -6.31
N LEU A 238 29.15 -12.79 -7.00
CA LEU A 238 29.65 -12.62 -8.36
C LEU A 238 31.14 -12.93 -8.43
N LEU A 239 31.94 -12.35 -7.54
CA LEU A 239 33.37 -12.65 -7.47
C LEU A 239 33.63 -14.13 -7.20
N ALA A 240 32.82 -14.79 -6.34
CA ALA A 240 32.97 -16.21 -6.05
C ALA A 240 32.82 -17.11 -7.29
N VAL A 241 31.94 -16.73 -8.23
CA VAL A 241 31.71 -17.48 -9.48
C VAL A 241 32.64 -17.07 -10.63
N MET A 242 33.41 -15.98 -10.51
CA MET A 242 34.32 -15.52 -11.59
C MET A 242 35.62 -16.36 -11.66
N PRO A 243 36.07 -16.76 -12.87
CA PRO A 243 37.27 -17.57 -13.04
C PRO A 243 38.57 -16.76 -12.91
N ARG A 244 39.53 -17.23 -12.09
CA ARG A 244 40.93 -16.76 -12.01
C ARG A 244 41.09 -15.22 -12.14
N PHE A 245 41.77 -14.75 -13.19
CA PHE A 245 42.07 -13.33 -13.43
C PHE A 245 40.81 -12.47 -13.65
N ASN A 246 39.71 -13.07 -14.09
CA ASN A 246 38.47 -12.36 -14.35
C ASN A 246 37.82 -11.89 -13.03
N LYS A 247 38.10 -12.54 -11.90
CA LYS A 247 37.73 -12.03 -10.57
C LYS A 247 38.32 -10.64 -10.31
N ILE A 248 39.60 -10.45 -10.65
CA ILE A 248 40.28 -9.17 -10.48
C ILE A 248 39.72 -8.14 -11.46
N SER A 249 39.46 -8.55 -12.71
CA SER A 249 38.85 -7.68 -13.72
C SER A 249 37.46 -7.20 -13.31
N SER A 250 36.60 -8.09 -12.79
CA SER A 250 35.26 -7.73 -12.29
C SER A 250 35.36 -6.83 -11.06
N LEU A 251 36.29 -7.11 -10.15
CA LEU A 251 36.54 -6.26 -8.98
C LEU A 251 36.99 -4.86 -9.38
N TRP A 252 37.93 -4.75 -10.31
CA TRP A 252 38.37 -3.46 -10.82
C TRP A 252 37.23 -2.68 -11.47
N ALA A 253 36.46 -3.33 -12.35
CA ALA A 253 35.35 -2.68 -13.03
C ALA A 253 34.29 -2.16 -12.03
N LEU A 254 33.96 -2.93 -11.00
CA LEU A 254 33.06 -2.46 -9.96
C LEU A 254 33.67 -1.29 -9.19
N MET A 255 34.91 -1.40 -8.71
CA MET A 255 35.56 -0.33 -7.94
C MET A 255 35.57 0.99 -8.71
N VAL A 256 35.85 0.95 -10.01
CA VAL A 256 35.78 2.13 -10.89
C VAL A 256 34.36 2.68 -10.97
N ALA A 257 33.34 1.83 -11.17
CA ALA A 257 31.95 2.27 -11.26
C ALA A 257 31.42 2.85 -9.92
N VAL A 258 31.76 2.23 -8.79
CA VAL A 258 31.41 2.71 -7.44
C VAL A 258 32.13 4.01 -7.13
N ALA A 259 33.44 4.11 -7.43
CA ALA A 259 34.20 5.35 -7.24
C ALA A 259 33.61 6.49 -8.07
N ALA A 260 33.24 6.23 -9.33
CA ALA A 260 32.57 7.20 -10.18
C ALA A 260 31.21 7.63 -9.61
N ALA A 261 30.41 6.68 -9.09
CA ALA A 261 29.11 6.96 -8.50
C ALA A 261 29.22 7.79 -7.22
N VAL A 262 30.10 7.40 -6.29
CA VAL A 262 30.33 8.13 -5.03
C VAL A 262 30.91 9.52 -5.31
N ALA A 263 31.90 9.64 -6.19
CA ALA A 263 32.48 10.94 -6.55
C ALA A 263 31.44 11.88 -7.21
N THR A 264 30.51 11.34 -7.98
CA THR A 264 29.41 12.13 -8.57
C THR A 264 28.35 12.48 -7.52
N TYR A 265 28.00 11.54 -6.64
CA TYR A 265 26.95 11.68 -5.63
C TYR A 265 27.19 12.88 -4.71
N THR A 266 28.43 13.11 -4.28
CA THR A 266 28.80 14.20 -3.34
C THR A 266 28.35 15.59 -3.81
N GLN A 267 28.33 15.83 -5.11
CA GLN A 267 27.87 17.10 -5.70
C GLN A 267 26.47 16.98 -6.31
N PHE A 268 26.15 15.83 -6.91
CA PHE A 268 24.88 15.61 -7.61
C PHE A 268 23.69 15.57 -6.65
N TYR A 269 23.78 14.81 -5.55
CA TYR A 269 22.65 14.61 -4.64
C TYR A 269 22.20 15.90 -3.92
N PRO A 270 23.11 16.70 -3.32
CA PRO A 270 22.73 17.98 -2.73
C PRO A 270 22.14 18.95 -3.75
N ALA A 271 22.65 18.93 -4.99
CA ALA A 271 22.14 19.80 -6.05
C ALA A 271 20.70 19.45 -6.44
N ILE A 272 20.34 18.17 -6.62
CA ILE A 272 18.95 17.80 -6.95
C ILE A 272 17.98 18.07 -5.79
N VAL A 273 18.38 17.82 -4.54
CA VAL A 273 17.56 18.13 -3.36
C VAL A 273 17.40 19.64 -3.19
N GLY A 274 18.46 20.40 -3.46
CA GLY A 274 18.46 21.86 -3.48
C GLY A 274 17.81 22.49 -4.72
N LYS A 275 17.22 21.69 -5.63
CA LYS A 275 16.60 22.13 -6.90
C LYS A 275 17.53 22.96 -7.80
N GLN A 276 18.82 22.64 -7.79
CA GLN A 276 19.85 23.28 -8.62
C GLN A 276 20.19 22.40 -9.85
N GLY A 277 20.81 22.99 -10.87
CA GLY A 277 21.26 22.25 -12.05
C GLY A 277 22.36 21.25 -11.72
N ALA A 278 22.06 19.94 -11.75
CA ALA A 278 22.98 18.90 -11.30
C ALA A 278 23.60 18.03 -12.43
N LEU A 279 23.08 18.08 -13.67
CA LEU A 279 23.54 17.19 -14.75
C LEU A 279 25.03 17.32 -15.07
N ILE A 280 25.62 18.51 -14.89
CA ILE A 280 27.04 18.75 -15.15
C ILE A 280 27.95 17.85 -14.30
N TYR A 281 27.51 17.48 -13.09
CA TYR A 281 28.29 16.64 -12.20
C TYR A 281 28.44 15.20 -12.70
N LEU A 282 27.61 14.74 -13.64
CA LEU A 282 27.77 13.42 -14.26
C LEU A 282 29.09 13.29 -15.04
N ILE A 283 29.67 14.41 -15.51
CA ILE A 283 30.97 14.43 -16.19
C ILE A 283 32.08 13.89 -15.26
N ILE A 284 31.99 14.15 -13.94
CA ILE A 284 32.93 13.64 -12.94
C ILE A 284 33.00 12.10 -13.05
N GLY A 285 31.86 11.43 -12.97
CA GLY A 285 31.79 9.98 -13.06
C GLY A 285 32.28 9.43 -14.40
N VAL A 286 31.93 10.06 -15.52
CA VAL A 286 32.40 9.65 -16.86
C VAL A 286 33.93 9.75 -16.97
N LEU A 287 34.55 10.81 -16.44
CA LEU A 287 36.00 10.96 -16.43
C LEU A 287 36.67 9.90 -15.54
N VAL A 288 36.11 9.63 -14.36
CA VAL A 288 36.61 8.57 -13.46
C VAL A 288 36.55 7.20 -14.15
N VAL A 289 35.46 6.89 -14.85
CA VAL A 289 35.33 5.64 -15.63
C VAL A 289 36.37 5.58 -16.75
N ALA A 290 36.52 6.65 -17.53
CA ALA A 290 37.48 6.71 -18.63
C ALA A 290 38.92 6.48 -18.15
N VAL A 291 39.35 7.22 -17.12
CA VAL A 291 40.68 7.10 -16.52
C VAL A 291 40.87 5.72 -15.90
N GLY A 292 39.91 5.24 -15.10
CA GLY A 292 39.99 3.93 -14.44
C GLY A 292 40.11 2.76 -15.42
N MET A 293 39.43 2.83 -16.56
CA MET A 293 39.54 1.81 -17.62
C MET A 293 40.84 1.91 -18.41
N LEU A 294 41.34 3.12 -18.70
CA LEU A 294 42.66 3.30 -19.32
C LEU A 294 43.80 2.80 -18.41
N VAL A 295 43.70 3.03 -17.10
CA VAL A 295 44.63 2.49 -16.10
C VAL A 295 44.62 0.96 -16.14
N TRP A 296 43.44 0.33 -16.22
CA TRP A 296 43.35 -1.12 -16.35
C TRP A 296 44.06 -1.65 -17.60
N GLU A 297 43.80 -1.06 -18.78
CA GLU A 297 44.47 -1.45 -20.02
C GLU A 297 45.99 -1.27 -19.93
N GLY A 298 46.45 -0.19 -19.28
CA GLY A 298 47.85 0.05 -18.98
C GLY A 298 48.46 -1.04 -18.09
N LEU A 299 47.77 -1.42 -17.00
CA LEU A 299 48.22 -2.48 -16.09
C LEU A 299 48.28 -3.84 -16.79
N VAL A 300 47.27 -4.18 -17.62
CA VAL A 300 47.25 -5.40 -18.43
C VAL A 300 48.41 -5.41 -19.42
N TYR A 301 48.66 -4.29 -20.10
CA TYR A 301 49.79 -4.13 -21.02
C TYR A 301 51.14 -4.32 -20.33
N VAL A 302 51.35 -3.69 -19.17
CA VAL A 302 52.58 -3.85 -18.39
C VAL A 302 52.72 -5.28 -17.88
N ASN A 303 51.64 -5.92 -17.43
CA ASN A 303 51.67 -7.32 -16.99
C ASN A 303 52.12 -8.25 -18.12
N ASN A 304 51.63 -8.02 -19.34
CA ASN A 304 51.99 -8.82 -20.50
C ASN A 304 53.44 -8.60 -20.95
N ARG A 305 54.06 -7.43 -20.68
CA ARG A 305 55.45 -7.12 -21.07
C ARG A 305 56.50 -7.33 -19.99
N ARG A 306 56.21 -7.00 -18.73
CA ARG A 306 57.16 -6.97 -17.61
C ARG A 306 56.82 -7.95 -16.48
N GLY A 307 55.71 -8.68 -16.60
CA GLY A 307 55.28 -9.69 -15.64
C GLY A 307 54.58 -9.14 -14.40
N HIS A 308 53.86 -10.02 -13.71
CA HIS A 308 52.94 -9.68 -12.61
C HIS A 308 53.57 -8.94 -11.43
N LYS A 309 54.84 -9.20 -11.09
CA LYS A 309 55.52 -8.55 -9.96
C LYS A 309 55.67 -7.04 -10.16
N VAL A 310 56.05 -6.62 -11.36
CA VAL A 310 56.22 -5.21 -11.72
C VAL A 310 54.86 -4.50 -11.78
N THR A 311 53.86 -5.16 -12.36
CA THR A 311 52.49 -4.63 -12.40
C THR A 311 51.89 -4.45 -11.01
N LEU A 312 52.15 -5.37 -10.08
CA LEU A 312 51.68 -5.26 -8.70
C LEU A 312 52.24 -4.01 -8.01
N VAL A 313 53.54 -3.75 -8.16
CA VAL A 313 54.17 -2.54 -7.59
C VAL A 313 53.53 -1.27 -8.16
N ILE A 314 53.35 -1.20 -9.48
CA ILE A 314 52.70 -0.05 -10.13
C ILE A 314 51.26 0.11 -9.67
N ALA A 315 50.50 -0.99 -9.56
CA ALA A 315 49.12 -0.96 -9.08
C ALA A 315 49.03 -0.45 -7.62
N VAL A 316 49.92 -0.90 -6.73
CA VAL A 316 49.98 -0.42 -5.34
C VAL A 316 50.31 1.06 -5.27
N VAL A 317 51.29 1.54 -6.06
CA VAL A 317 51.64 2.98 -6.13
C VAL A 317 50.44 3.81 -6.60
N LEU A 318 49.73 3.35 -7.64
CA LEU A 318 48.54 4.03 -8.15
C LEU A 318 47.40 4.06 -7.12
N VAL A 319 47.21 2.97 -6.36
CA VAL A 319 46.21 2.93 -5.28
C VAL A 319 46.58 3.89 -4.16
N ILE A 320 47.84 3.93 -3.71
CA ILE A 320 48.30 4.86 -2.67
C ILE A 320 48.15 6.31 -3.14
N ALA A 321 48.54 6.62 -4.38
CA ALA A 321 48.38 7.95 -4.96
C ALA A 321 46.90 8.34 -5.09
N GLY A 322 46.04 7.39 -5.50
CA GLY A 322 44.60 7.59 -5.61
C GLY A 322 43.92 7.83 -4.26
N LEU A 323 44.27 7.05 -3.24
CA LEU A 323 43.80 7.24 -1.86
C LEU A 323 44.29 8.56 -1.26
N GLY A 324 45.53 8.95 -1.55
CA GLY A 324 46.09 10.25 -1.15
C GLY A 324 45.33 11.42 -1.77
N ALA A 325 45.07 11.36 -3.08
CA ALA A 325 44.29 12.38 -3.79
C ALA A 325 42.82 12.44 -3.32
N ALA A 326 42.18 11.29 -3.13
CA ALA A 326 40.82 11.21 -2.58
C ALA A 326 40.75 11.77 -1.15
N GLY A 327 41.74 11.45 -0.30
CA GLY A 327 41.84 12.00 1.05
C GLY A 327 42.02 13.52 1.07
N MET A 328 42.81 14.08 0.15
CA MET A 328 42.97 15.54 0.02
C MET A 328 41.69 16.22 -0.49
N MET A 329 40.96 15.61 -1.43
CA MET A 329 39.69 16.14 -1.93
C MET A 329 38.57 16.07 -0.89
N LEU A 330 38.50 14.97 -0.13
CA LEU A 330 37.52 14.80 0.94
C LEU A 330 37.83 15.67 2.17
N GLY A 331 39.11 15.88 2.49
CA GLY A 331 39.55 16.73 3.60
C GLY A 331 39.42 18.23 3.37
N GLY A 332 39.24 18.67 2.11
CA GLY A 332 39.16 20.09 1.75
C GLY A 332 37.77 20.70 1.85
N HIS A 333 36.71 19.98 1.43
CA HIS A 333 35.38 20.57 1.15
C HIS A 333 34.15 19.73 1.57
N VAL A 334 34.31 18.63 2.32
CA VAL A 334 33.14 17.88 2.84
C VAL A 334 32.65 18.56 4.11
N GLY A 335 31.62 19.40 3.99
CA GLY A 335 30.89 19.90 5.15
C GLY A 335 30.35 18.72 5.96
N SER A 336 30.50 18.79 7.29
CA SER A 336 30.08 17.78 8.27
C SER A 336 28.70 17.17 8.00
N LEU A 337 27.75 17.99 7.50
CA LEU A 337 26.38 17.60 7.17
C LEU A 337 26.23 16.52 6.07
N GLN A 338 27.22 16.32 5.18
CA GLN A 338 27.11 15.40 4.03
C GLN A 338 27.46 13.95 4.35
N ALA A 339 28.38 13.71 5.29
CA ALA A 339 28.69 12.37 5.79
C ALA A 339 27.58 11.86 6.72
N ASP A 340 26.95 12.76 7.46
CA ASP A 340 25.94 12.44 8.47
C ASP A 340 24.71 11.75 7.87
N ALA A 341 24.25 12.10 6.66
CA ALA A 341 23.08 11.47 6.03
C ALA A 341 23.33 10.01 5.64
N ILE A 342 24.44 9.71 4.95
CA ILE A 342 24.80 8.32 4.61
C ILE A 342 25.16 7.53 5.86
N VAL A 343 25.92 8.12 6.79
CA VAL A 343 26.31 7.45 8.05
C VAL A 343 25.08 7.16 8.91
N LYS A 344 24.09 8.06 8.96
CA LYS A 344 22.82 7.82 9.64
C LYS A 344 22.03 6.69 8.99
N GLU A 345 21.86 6.70 7.66
CA GLU A 345 21.20 5.61 6.93
C GLU A 345 21.95 4.27 7.11
N MET A 346 23.29 4.30 7.16
CA MET A 346 24.12 3.12 7.43
C MET A 346 24.05 2.64 8.88
N ALA A 347 23.94 3.54 9.86
CA ALA A 347 23.76 3.18 11.26
C ALA A 347 22.40 2.47 11.47
N GLU A 348 21.36 2.95 10.80
CA GLU A 348 20.02 2.37 10.84
C GLU A 348 19.91 1.00 10.13
N LEU A 349 20.89 0.58 9.32
CA LEU A 349 20.93 -0.78 8.73
C LEU A 349 21.03 -1.89 9.79
N THR A 350 21.65 -1.57 10.93
CA THR A 350 21.85 -2.53 12.03
C THR A 350 20.74 -2.46 13.08
N ASP A 351 19.82 -1.50 12.94
CA ASP A 351 18.70 -1.34 13.85
C ASP A 351 17.51 -2.22 13.42
N LEU A 352 17.52 -3.46 13.89
CA LEU A 352 16.44 -4.42 13.67
C LEU A 352 15.13 -4.03 14.38
N SER A 353 15.14 -2.99 15.22
CA SER A 353 13.93 -2.44 15.85
C SER A 353 13.20 -1.41 14.97
N ASN A 354 13.78 -1.04 13.83
CA ASN A 354 13.18 -0.12 12.88
C ASN A 354 11.83 -0.64 12.35
N THR A 355 10.83 0.24 12.31
CA THR A 355 9.42 -0.04 11.98
C THR A 355 9.22 -0.82 10.68
N SER A 356 10.10 -0.66 9.69
CA SER A 356 10.03 -1.40 8.42
C SER A 356 10.31 -2.91 8.59
N TYR A 357 11.26 -3.30 9.44
CA TYR A 357 11.58 -4.72 9.66
C TYR A 357 10.54 -5.42 10.52
N THR A 358 10.07 -4.76 11.57
CA THR A 358 9.02 -5.29 12.44
C THR A 358 7.71 -5.50 11.67
N SER A 359 7.33 -4.54 10.81
CA SER A 359 6.11 -4.67 9.99
C SER A 359 6.18 -5.85 9.02
N ARG A 360 7.34 -6.10 8.37
CA ARG A 360 7.51 -7.27 7.49
C ARG A 360 7.39 -8.59 8.23
N ALA A 361 7.87 -8.68 9.47
CA ALA A 361 7.68 -9.87 10.30
C ALA A 361 6.21 -10.10 10.65
N ASP A 362 5.46 -9.04 10.94
CA ASP A 362 4.02 -9.11 11.16
C ASP A 362 3.27 -9.53 9.89
N PHE A 363 3.66 -9.04 8.72
CA PHE A 363 3.06 -9.46 7.44
C PHE A 363 3.28 -10.95 7.16
N ILE A 364 4.47 -11.48 7.45
CA ILE A 364 4.74 -12.91 7.35
C ILE A 364 3.81 -13.69 8.29
N ARG A 365 3.64 -13.25 9.54
CA ARG A 365 2.73 -13.90 10.50
C ARG A 365 1.28 -13.91 10.02
N TRP A 366 0.75 -12.76 9.58
CA TRP A 366 -0.61 -12.69 9.04
C TRP A 366 -0.77 -13.56 7.79
N GLY A 367 0.23 -13.59 6.91
CA GLY A 367 0.23 -14.46 5.73
C GLY A 367 0.23 -15.95 6.10
N LEU A 368 0.97 -16.35 7.13
CA LEU A 368 0.95 -17.72 7.65
C LEU A 368 -0.42 -18.08 8.26
N ASP A 369 -1.10 -17.13 8.90
CA ASP A 369 -2.44 -17.34 9.43
C ASP A 369 -3.48 -17.50 8.29
N ILE A 370 -3.39 -16.71 7.21
CA ILE A 370 -4.19 -16.92 5.99
C ILE A 370 -3.93 -18.31 5.40
N VAL A 371 -2.67 -18.72 5.30
CA VAL A 371 -2.29 -20.04 4.75
C VAL A 371 -2.88 -21.19 5.57
N LYS A 372 -3.03 -21.05 6.90
CA LYS A 372 -3.67 -22.09 7.73
C LYS A 372 -5.13 -22.29 7.34
N ASP A 373 -5.82 -21.22 6.96
CA ASP A 373 -7.22 -21.25 6.54
C ASP A 373 -7.38 -21.70 5.08
N TYR A 374 -6.37 -21.44 4.22
CA TYR A 374 -6.37 -21.76 2.78
C TYR A 374 -5.12 -22.54 2.31
N PRO A 375 -4.83 -23.75 2.83
CA PRO A 375 -3.50 -24.36 2.71
C PRO A 375 -3.17 -24.98 1.34
N ILE A 376 -4.15 -25.48 0.59
CA ILE A 376 -3.89 -26.35 -0.58
C ILE A 376 -3.58 -25.55 -1.85
N ASN A 377 -4.59 -24.87 -2.38
CA ASN A 377 -4.54 -24.10 -3.62
C ASN A 377 -4.64 -22.58 -3.39
N GLY A 378 -4.65 -22.14 -2.13
CA GLY A 378 -4.60 -20.74 -1.75
C GLY A 378 -5.92 -20.01 -1.92
N THR A 379 -5.82 -18.68 -1.98
CA THR A 379 -6.95 -17.75 -1.98
C THR A 379 -7.19 -17.11 -3.37
N GLY A 380 -6.38 -17.48 -4.37
CA GLY A 380 -6.30 -16.81 -5.65
C GLY A 380 -5.41 -15.56 -5.60
N ALA A 381 -4.89 -15.12 -6.75
CA ALA A 381 -4.12 -13.89 -6.81
C ALA A 381 -4.92 -12.68 -6.32
N GLY A 382 -4.28 -11.77 -5.59
CA GLY A 382 -4.96 -10.67 -4.90
C GLY A 382 -5.63 -11.05 -3.57
N GLY A 383 -5.57 -12.33 -3.19
CA GLY A 383 -6.14 -12.83 -1.92
C GLY A 383 -5.44 -12.27 -0.67
N TRP A 384 -4.16 -11.88 -0.76
CA TRP A 384 -3.49 -11.13 0.31
C TRP A 384 -4.28 -9.86 0.66
N ASN A 385 -4.45 -8.97 -0.32
CA ASN A 385 -5.11 -7.67 -0.12
C ASN A 385 -6.57 -7.83 0.31
N ALA A 386 -7.24 -8.88 -0.18
CA ALA A 386 -8.60 -9.22 0.23
C ALA A 386 -8.71 -9.60 1.72
N LEU A 387 -7.71 -10.29 2.27
CA LEU A 387 -7.89 -10.99 3.54
C LEU A 387 -7.05 -10.45 4.71
N TYR A 388 -5.87 -9.86 4.48
CA TYR A 388 -4.94 -9.56 5.58
C TYR A 388 -5.56 -8.65 6.67
N HIS A 389 -6.52 -7.80 6.28
CA HIS A 389 -7.28 -6.96 7.20
C HIS A 389 -8.04 -7.73 8.30
N HIS A 390 -8.40 -8.99 8.05
CA HIS A 390 -9.05 -9.86 9.03
C HIS A 390 -8.07 -10.48 10.04
N TYR A 391 -6.79 -10.56 9.68
CA TYR A 391 -5.73 -11.22 10.45
C TYR A 391 -4.80 -10.23 11.16
N GLN A 392 -4.80 -8.96 10.75
CA GLN A 392 -4.03 -7.94 11.44
C GLN A 392 -4.50 -7.72 12.88
N ASP A 393 -3.54 -7.48 13.77
CA ASP A 393 -3.72 -7.19 15.20
C ASP A 393 -3.42 -5.72 15.53
N TYR A 394 -3.13 -4.90 14.53
CA TYR A 394 -3.06 -3.44 14.62
C TYR A 394 -3.40 -2.85 13.25
N LEU A 395 -3.95 -1.63 13.21
CA LEU A 395 -4.37 -1.02 11.95
C LEU A 395 -3.16 -0.60 11.10
N MET A 396 -2.95 -1.30 9.99
CA MET A 396 -1.90 -1.03 9.00
C MET A 396 -2.44 -1.27 7.59
N PHE A 397 -1.98 -0.49 6.62
CA PHE A 397 -2.36 -0.64 5.23
C PHE A 397 -1.17 -1.09 4.38
N THR A 398 -1.35 -2.19 3.65
CA THR A 398 -0.39 -2.70 2.66
C THR A 398 -1.14 -3.42 1.54
N THR A 399 -0.65 -3.30 0.30
CA THR A 399 -1.26 -4.01 -0.84
C THR A 399 -0.66 -5.39 -1.06
N GLU A 400 0.53 -5.67 -0.51
CA GLU A 400 1.32 -6.87 -0.78
C GLU A 400 1.96 -7.42 0.50
N ALA A 401 2.29 -8.71 0.53
CA ALA A 401 2.91 -9.37 1.69
C ALA A 401 4.36 -8.91 1.97
N HIS A 402 5.00 -8.18 1.04
CA HIS A 402 6.43 -7.80 1.10
C HIS A 402 7.37 -8.99 1.31
N ASN A 403 6.94 -10.16 0.85
CA ASN A 403 7.72 -11.39 0.79
C ASN A 403 7.07 -12.27 -0.28
N HIS A 404 7.74 -12.46 -1.41
CA HIS A 404 7.14 -13.16 -2.54
C HIS A 404 6.83 -14.64 -2.25
N PHE A 405 7.57 -15.29 -1.35
CA PHE A 405 7.30 -16.68 -0.97
C PHE A 405 6.00 -16.80 -0.18
N ILE A 406 5.75 -15.86 0.74
CA ILE A 406 4.48 -15.78 1.46
C ILE A 406 3.35 -15.36 0.52
N GLN A 407 3.60 -14.41 -0.40
CA GLN A 407 2.62 -14.02 -1.42
C GLN A 407 2.15 -15.24 -2.23
N VAL A 408 3.09 -16.02 -2.79
CA VAL A 408 2.76 -17.23 -3.56
C VAL A 408 2.04 -18.26 -2.71
N TRP A 409 2.40 -18.41 -1.43
CA TRP A 409 1.74 -19.37 -0.55
C TRP A 409 0.30 -18.95 -0.23
N VAL A 410 0.06 -17.66 0.02
CA VAL A 410 -1.28 -17.11 0.24
C VAL A 410 -2.14 -17.24 -1.02
N GLU A 411 -1.60 -16.89 -2.18
CA GLU A 411 -2.36 -16.81 -3.43
C GLU A 411 -2.59 -18.17 -4.10
N ALA A 412 -1.56 -19.01 -4.18
CA ALA A 412 -1.58 -20.28 -4.91
C ALA A 412 -1.40 -21.52 -4.01
N GLY A 413 -1.41 -21.31 -2.69
CA GLY A 413 -1.36 -22.39 -1.70
C GLY A 413 -0.02 -23.12 -1.67
N THR A 414 0.00 -24.24 -0.94
CA THR A 414 1.17 -25.10 -0.85
C THR A 414 1.57 -25.66 -2.22
N ILE A 415 0.61 -25.89 -3.12
CA ILE A 415 0.89 -26.33 -4.51
C ILE A 415 1.71 -25.27 -5.26
N GLY A 416 1.29 -24.01 -5.20
CA GLY A 416 2.01 -22.89 -5.81
C GLY A 416 3.39 -22.70 -5.22
N LEU A 417 3.52 -22.74 -3.88
CA LEU A 417 4.81 -22.61 -3.21
C LEU A 417 5.78 -23.73 -3.62
N LEU A 418 5.32 -25.00 -3.64
CA LEU A 418 6.17 -26.12 -4.05
C LEU A 418 6.59 -26.02 -5.52
N ALA A 419 5.69 -25.58 -6.41
CA ALA A 419 6.03 -25.33 -7.81
C ALA A 419 7.08 -24.22 -7.95
N PHE A 420 6.94 -23.12 -7.20
CA PHE A 420 7.91 -22.02 -7.18
C PHE A 420 9.28 -22.46 -6.63
N LEU A 421 9.31 -23.23 -5.54
CA LEU A 421 10.54 -23.81 -4.99
C LEU A 421 11.19 -24.80 -5.97
N ALA A 422 10.40 -25.57 -6.72
CA ALA A 422 10.91 -26.47 -7.75
C ALA A 422 11.63 -25.71 -8.87
N ILE A 423 11.14 -24.53 -9.27
CA ILE A 423 11.83 -23.66 -10.24
C ILE A 423 13.22 -23.30 -9.71
N TRP A 424 13.31 -22.81 -8.46
CA TRP A 424 14.59 -22.47 -7.85
C TRP A 424 15.55 -23.66 -7.80
N ILE A 425 15.10 -24.81 -7.28
CA ILE A 425 15.93 -26.02 -7.15
C ILE A 425 16.47 -26.47 -8.52
N LEU A 426 15.61 -26.51 -9.54
CA LEU A 426 16.00 -26.93 -10.88
C LEU A 426 16.87 -25.88 -11.59
N PHE A 427 16.65 -24.59 -11.31
CA PHE A 427 17.51 -23.50 -11.75
C PHE A 427 18.91 -23.61 -11.14
N PHE A 428 19.05 -23.81 -9.83
CA PHE A 428 20.35 -24.03 -9.18
C PHE A 428 21.09 -25.22 -9.79
N ARG A 429 20.38 -26.34 -10.00
CA ARG A 429 20.93 -27.53 -10.65
C ARG A 429 21.38 -27.23 -12.09
N ALA A 430 20.55 -26.55 -12.87
CA ALA A 430 20.83 -26.21 -14.27
C ALA A 430 22.03 -25.25 -14.40
N ALA A 431 22.09 -24.22 -13.56
CA ALA A 431 23.20 -23.29 -13.50
C ALA A 431 24.51 -24.00 -13.12
N TYR A 432 24.50 -24.86 -12.11
CA TYR A 432 25.68 -25.63 -11.71
C TYR A 432 26.18 -26.55 -12.83
N GLN A 433 25.28 -27.30 -13.47
CA GLN A 433 25.63 -28.22 -14.56
C GLN A 433 26.26 -27.49 -15.75
N THR A 434 25.62 -26.42 -16.21
CA THR A 434 26.09 -25.63 -17.37
C THR A 434 27.38 -24.88 -17.06
N TYR A 435 27.51 -24.32 -15.85
CA TYR A 435 28.74 -23.66 -15.39
C TYR A 435 29.92 -24.64 -15.33
N ARG A 436 29.71 -25.83 -14.75
CA ARG A 436 30.75 -26.87 -14.67
C ARG A 436 31.16 -27.34 -16.06
N GLN A 437 30.22 -27.49 -16.98
CA GLN A 437 30.51 -27.88 -18.35
C GLN A 437 31.32 -26.81 -19.09
N ALA A 438 30.93 -25.53 -19.01
CA ALA A 438 31.68 -24.42 -19.59
C ALA A 438 33.12 -24.38 -19.06
N ARG A 439 33.30 -24.61 -17.75
CA ARG A 439 34.62 -24.74 -17.12
C ARG A 439 35.42 -25.92 -17.68
N ASN A 440 34.82 -27.11 -17.78
CA ASN A 440 35.49 -28.31 -18.27
C ASN A 440 35.87 -28.19 -19.76
N ASN A 441 35.06 -27.50 -20.55
CA ASN A 441 35.30 -27.21 -21.97
C ASN A 441 36.28 -26.05 -22.18
N GLY A 442 36.84 -25.45 -21.13
CA GLY A 442 37.75 -24.31 -21.23
C GLY A 442 37.11 -23.03 -21.77
N SER A 443 35.78 -22.96 -21.80
CA SER A 443 35.01 -21.85 -22.37
C SER A 443 34.77 -20.76 -21.32
N THR A 444 35.81 -19.99 -21.03
CA THR A 444 35.81 -18.93 -20.00
C THR A 444 34.68 -17.91 -20.17
N ASP A 445 34.42 -17.44 -21.39
CA ASP A 445 33.36 -16.45 -21.65
C ASP A 445 31.97 -17.01 -21.31
N GLN A 446 31.69 -18.26 -21.67
CA GLN A 446 30.44 -18.95 -21.32
C GLN A 446 30.30 -19.12 -19.80
N GLN A 447 31.39 -19.50 -19.14
CA GLN A 447 31.43 -19.65 -17.68
C GLN A 447 31.10 -18.33 -16.95
N ILE A 448 31.62 -17.20 -17.45
CA ILE A 448 31.33 -15.87 -16.90
C ILE A 448 29.87 -15.48 -17.13
N LEU A 449 29.35 -15.66 -18.35
CA LEU A 449 27.95 -15.33 -18.67
C LEU A 449 26.97 -16.15 -17.82
N ILE A 450 27.19 -17.46 -17.69
CA ILE A 450 26.36 -18.33 -16.84
C ILE A 450 26.46 -17.91 -15.37
N GLY A 451 27.68 -17.68 -14.86
CA GLY A 451 27.90 -17.26 -13.48
C GLY A 451 27.24 -15.92 -13.16
N GLY A 452 27.37 -14.93 -14.05
CA GLY A 452 26.76 -13.62 -13.89
C GLY A 452 25.22 -13.66 -13.92
N THR A 453 24.64 -14.38 -14.89
CA THR A 453 23.18 -14.61 -14.94
C THR A 453 22.67 -15.31 -13.68
N PHE A 454 23.40 -16.32 -13.21
CA PHE A 454 23.06 -17.05 -11.99
C PHE A 454 23.01 -16.12 -10.78
N ILE A 455 24.06 -15.30 -10.58
CA ILE A 455 24.13 -14.39 -9.45
C ILE A 455 23.12 -13.25 -9.55
N ALA A 456 22.85 -12.73 -10.75
CA ALA A 456 21.80 -11.73 -10.96
C ALA A 456 20.42 -12.26 -10.53
N ALA A 457 20.08 -13.49 -10.91
CA ALA A 457 18.83 -14.13 -10.51
C ALA A 457 18.77 -14.38 -9.00
N VAL A 458 19.85 -14.89 -8.40
CA VAL A 458 19.92 -15.13 -6.94
C VAL A 458 19.80 -13.82 -6.16
N ALA A 459 20.49 -12.75 -6.57
CA ALA A 459 20.39 -11.45 -5.92
C ALA A 459 18.94 -10.93 -5.95
N LEU A 460 18.26 -11.04 -7.10
CA LEU A 460 16.86 -10.64 -7.21
C LEU A 460 15.94 -11.51 -6.33
N GLY A 461 16.16 -12.82 -6.30
CA GLY A 461 15.40 -13.75 -5.45
C GLY A 461 15.57 -13.49 -3.95
N LEU A 462 16.78 -13.12 -3.53
CA LEU A 462 17.06 -12.73 -2.14
C LEU A 462 16.35 -11.43 -1.76
N HIS A 463 16.31 -10.43 -2.65
CA HIS A 463 15.57 -9.20 -2.39
C HIS A 463 14.06 -9.44 -2.36
N ALA A 464 13.53 -10.24 -3.29
CA ALA A 464 12.12 -10.62 -3.31
C ALA A 464 11.66 -11.46 -2.10
N ALA A 465 12.60 -12.00 -1.31
CA ALA A 465 12.30 -12.66 -0.04
C ALA A 465 12.01 -11.67 1.10
N ILE A 466 12.38 -10.40 0.94
CA ILE A 466 12.22 -9.33 1.94
C ILE A 466 11.43 -8.13 1.41
N ASP A 467 11.01 -8.14 0.15
CA ASP A 467 10.15 -7.12 -0.46
C ASP A 467 9.23 -7.72 -1.54
N PHE A 468 8.33 -6.91 -2.10
CA PHE A 468 7.34 -7.33 -3.11
C PHE A 468 7.77 -7.07 -4.56
N ASP A 469 9.07 -7.07 -4.87
CA ASP A 469 9.58 -6.67 -6.19
C ASP A 469 8.91 -7.40 -7.36
N LEU A 470 8.61 -8.70 -7.15
CA LEU A 470 8.03 -9.58 -8.17
C LEU A 470 6.52 -9.37 -8.39
N SER A 471 5.84 -8.56 -7.57
CA SER A 471 4.47 -8.10 -7.88
C SER A 471 4.46 -7.09 -9.03
N LEU A 472 5.59 -6.44 -9.33
CA LEU A 472 5.78 -5.68 -10.56
C LEU A 472 6.24 -6.65 -11.68
N SER A 473 5.35 -6.89 -12.64
CA SER A 473 5.55 -7.88 -13.71
C SER A 473 6.85 -7.66 -14.50
N ALA A 474 7.31 -6.42 -14.68
CA ALA A 474 8.57 -6.14 -15.37
C ALA A 474 9.79 -6.80 -14.69
N ILE A 475 9.82 -6.85 -13.35
CA ILE A 475 10.92 -7.46 -12.61
C ILE A 475 10.77 -8.99 -12.57
N ALA A 476 9.55 -9.50 -12.47
CA ALA A 476 9.28 -10.92 -12.67
C ALA A 476 9.75 -11.40 -14.06
N LEU A 477 9.46 -10.64 -15.12
CA LEU A 477 9.92 -10.96 -16.47
C LEU A 477 11.45 -10.99 -16.61
N VAL A 478 12.17 -10.13 -15.87
CA VAL A 478 13.64 -10.18 -15.79
C VAL A 478 14.08 -11.51 -15.17
N LEU A 479 13.52 -11.88 -14.02
CA LEU A 479 13.86 -13.14 -13.34
C LEU A 479 13.56 -14.37 -14.22
N TRP A 480 12.39 -14.40 -14.86
CA TRP A 480 12.00 -15.47 -15.79
C TRP A 480 12.91 -15.50 -17.02
N THR A 481 13.36 -14.35 -17.53
CA THR A 481 14.33 -14.29 -18.63
C THR A 481 15.69 -14.86 -18.19
N LEU A 482 16.16 -14.55 -16.98
CA LEU A 482 17.42 -15.10 -16.45
C LEU A 482 17.34 -16.63 -16.26
N TRP A 483 16.21 -17.14 -15.76
CA TRP A 483 15.94 -18.58 -15.70
C TRP A 483 15.90 -19.21 -17.09
N ALA A 484 15.24 -18.57 -18.05
CA ALA A 484 15.16 -19.04 -19.43
C ALA A 484 16.52 -19.09 -20.11
N LEU A 485 17.40 -18.11 -19.85
CA LEU A 485 18.77 -18.12 -20.35
C LEU A 485 19.56 -19.33 -19.83
N ILE A 486 19.43 -19.68 -18.55
CA ILE A 486 20.07 -20.89 -17.99
C ILE A 486 19.47 -22.18 -18.59
N SER A 487 18.15 -22.25 -18.78
CA SER A 487 17.51 -23.36 -19.51
C SER A 487 18.04 -23.47 -20.96
N ALA A 488 18.14 -22.34 -21.67
CA ALA A 488 18.68 -22.28 -23.02
C ALA A 488 20.15 -22.76 -23.06
N ALA A 489 20.97 -22.38 -22.07
CA ALA A 489 22.36 -22.85 -21.97
C ALA A 489 22.47 -24.38 -21.81
N GLN A 490 21.55 -25.03 -21.09
CA GLN A 490 21.50 -26.50 -21.03
C GLN A 490 21.23 -27.12 -22.41
N SER A 491 20.32 -26.50 -23.17
CA SER A 491 19.96 -26.98 -24.51
C SER A 491 21.08 -26.80 -25.54
N ILE A 492 21.78 -25.65 -25.50
CA ILE A 492 22.95 -25.36 -26.35
C ILE A 492 24.03 -26.41 -26.14
N ASN A 493 24.22 -26.85 -24.89
CA ASN A 493 25.28 -27.77 -24.50
C ASN A 493 24.91 -29.27 -24.60
N HIS A 494 23.80 -29.62 -25.26
CA HIS A 494 23.37 -30.98 -25.63
C HIS A 494 23.26 -32.00 -24.48
N GLN A 495 22.85 -31.57 -23.27
CA GLN A 495 22.72 -32.49 -22.12
C GLN A 495 21.35 -33.19 -21.99
N TYR A 496 20.40 -32.96 -22.90
CA TYR A 496 19.08 -33.61 -22.84
C TYR A 496 18.67 -34.16 -24.20
N GLU A 497 18.73 -35.49 -24.33
CA GLU A 497 17.87 -36.19 -25.28
C GLU A 497 16.43 -36.18 -24.70
N PRO A 498 15.39 -35.91 -25.51
CA PRO A 498 14.02 -35.87 -25.01
C PRO A 498 13.63 -37.22 -24.42
N ALA A 499 13.27 -37.23 -23.13
CA ALA A 499 12.95 -38.46 -22.37
C ALA A 499 11.68 -39.20 -22.84
N PHE A 500 10.93 -38.67 -23.80
CA PHE A 500 9.62 -39.20 -24.21
C PHE A 500 9.64 -39.68 -25.67
N SER A 501 10.22 -40.86 -25.93
CA SER A 501 10.18 -41.52 -27.24
C SER A 501 8.87 -42.27 -27.54
N LYS A 502 8.04 -42.58 -26.53
CA LYS A 502 6.83 -43.40 -26.68
C LYS A 502 5.58 -42.67 -27.20
N PHE A 503 5.57 -41.33 -27.20
CA PHE A 503 4.40 -40.52 -27.60
C PHE A 503 4.67 -39.60 -28.79
N ALA A 504 5.76 -39.82 -29.54
CA ALA A 504 6.24 -38.96 -30.63
C ALA A 504 5.16 -38.64 -31.70
N HIS A 505 4.22 -39.56 -31.95
CA HIS A 505 3.15 -39.37 -32.94
C HIS A 505 1.98 -38.49 -32.45
N ILE A 506 1.76 -38.36 -31.13
CA ILE A 506 0.66 -37.56 -30.53
C ILE A 506 1.14 -36.14 -30.18
N MET A 507 2.46 -35.97 -30.03
CA MET A 507 3.13 -34.72 -29.65
C MET A 507 2.83 -33.52 -30.56
N PRO A 508 2.69 -33.63 -31.90
CA PRO A 508 2.42 -32.48 -32.76
C PRO A 508 1.06 -31.85 -32.51
N ALA A 509 -0.01 -32.65 -32.49
CA ALA A 509 -1.37 -32.16 -32.28
C ALA A 509 -1.56 -31.60 -30.86
N PHE A 510 -1.01 -32.29 -29.86
CA PHE A 510 -1.08 -31.85 -28.46
C PHE A 510 -0.34 -30.54 -28.22
N SER A 511 0.92 -30.43 -28.67
CA SER A 511 1.73 -29.23 -28.47
C SER A 511 1.17 -28.03 -29.23
N THR A 512 0.69 -28.24 -30.45
CA THR A 512 0.03 -27.20 -31.25
C THR A 512 -1.31 -26.79 -30.61
N GLY A 513 -2.07 -27.73 -30.06
CA GLY A 513 -3.32 -27.46 -29.34
C GLY A 513 -3.11 -26.58 -28.11
N ILE A 514 -2.12 -26.91 -27.26
CA ILE A 514 -1.74 -26.07 -26.11
C ILE A 514 -1.30 -24.69 -26.58
N ALA A 515 -0.47 -24.61 -27.62
CA ALA A 515 -0.02 -23.33 -28.17
C ALA A 515 -1.18 -22.45 -28.64
N ILE A 516 -2.12 -23.04 -29.40
CA ILE A 516 -3.34 -22.34 -29.83
C ILE A 516 -4.14 -21.87 -28.63
N LEU A 517 -4.31 -22.71 -27.60
CA LEU A 517 -5.03 -22.33 -26.39
C LEU A 517 -4.36 -21.15 -25.66
N CYS A 518 -3.04 -21.21 -25.41
CA CYS A 518 -2.30 -20.12 -24.78
C CYS A 518 -2.39 -18.83 -25.59
N PHE A 519 -2.26 -18.93 -26.92
CA PHE A 519 -2.40 -17.79 -27.82
C PHE A 519 -3.81 -17.19 -27.73
N LEU A 520 -4.85 -18.00 -27.88
CA LEU A 520 -6.24 -17.55 -27.87
C LEU A 520 -6.63 -16.94 -26.53
N VAL A 521 -6.23 -17.54 -25.41
CA VAL A 521 -6.48 -17.00 -24.06
C VAL A 521 -5.83 -15.63 -23.91
N LEU A 522 -4.52 -15.48 -24.17
CA LEU A 522 -3.86 -14.19 -23.99
C LEU A 522 -4.33 -13.12 -24.98
N ILE A 523 -4.55 -13.46 -26.26
CA ILE A 523 -4.97 -12.47 -27.26
C ILE A 523 -6.39 -12.01 -27.02
N PHE A 524 -7.32 -12.92 -26.70
CA PHE A 524 -8.71 -12.58 -26.43
C PHE A 524 -8.84 -11.79 -25.14
N CYS A 525 -8.29 -12.28 -24.02
CA CYS A 525 -8.32 -11.56 -22.75
C CYS A 525 -7.58 -10.22 -22.84
N GLY A 526 -6.39 -10.19 -23.46
CA GLY A 526 -5.62 -8.96 -23.65
C GLY A 526 -6.39 -7.90 -24.44
N CYS A 527 -6.94 -8.25 -25.60
CA CYS A 527 -7.72 -7.30 -26.41
C CYS A 527 -9.04 -6.91 -25.72
N SER A 528 -9.79 -7.87 -25.17
CA SER A 528 -11.09 -7.61 -24.53
C SER A 528 -10.94 -6.72 -23.31
N TYR A 529 -10.00 -7.03 -22.40
CA TYR A 529 -9.82 -6.28 -21.17
C TYR A 529 -9.17 -4.91 -21.38
N TYR A 530 -8.26 -4.79 -22.35
CA TYR A 530 -7.76 -3.48 -22.75
C TYR A 530 -8.87 -2.60 -23.36
N GLY A 531 -9.72 -3.19 -24.22
CA GLY A 531 -10.91 -2.52 -24.74
C GLY A 531 -11.88 -2.09 -23.64
N ALA A 532 -12.15 -2.99 -22.68
CA ALA A 532 -12.99 -2.70 -21.51
C ALA A 532 -12.48 -1.49 -20.72
N HIS A 533 -11.17 -1.45 -20.44
CA HIS A 533 -10.54 -0.33 -19.74
C HIS A 533 -10.70 0.99 -20.53
N LYS A 534 -10.52 0.98 -21.86
CA LYS A 534 -10.73 2.18 -22.67
C LYS A 534 -12.17 2.68 -22.62
N HIS A 535 -13.14 1.77 -22.70
CA HIS A 535 -14.55 2.15 -22.53
C HIS A 535 -14.82 2.71 -21.13
N ALA A 536 -14.31 2.07 -20.07
CA ALA A 536 -14.48 2.55 -18.70
C ALA A 536 -13.86 3.95 -18.48
N VAL A 537 -12.69 4.25 -19.05
CA VAL A 537 -12.08 5.59 -18.97
C VAL A 537 -12.96 6.64 -19.66
N ILE A 538 -13.48 6.35 -20.85
CA ILE A 538 -14.40 7.25 -21.56
C ILE A 538 -15.66 7.47 -20.73
N ALA A 539 -16.23 6.41 -20.16
CA ALA A 539 -17.44 6.49 -19.34
C ALA A 539 -17.22 7.33 -18.07
N SER A 540 -16.13 7.08 -17.35
CA SER A 540 -15.75 7.83 -16.16
C SER A 540 -15.56 9.33 -16.46
N GLN A 541 -14.85 9.65 -17.55
CA GLN A 541 -14.67 11.05 -17.98
C GLN A 541 -15.99 11.73 -18.34
N ALA A 542 -16.88 11.03 -19.05
CA ALA A 542 -18.20 11.54 -19.40
C ALA A 542 -19.05 11.78 -18.15
N LEU A 543 -19.07 10.84 -17.20
CA LEU A 543 -19.82 10.95 -15.95
C LEU A 543 -19.31 12.08 -15.06
N HIS A 544 -17.99 12.23 -14.91
CA HIS A 544 -17.40 13.37 -14.19
C HIS A 544 -17.79 14.71 -14.82
N SER A 545 -17.84 14.76 -16.15
CA SER A 545 -18.20 15.96 -16.93
C SER A 545 -19.67 16.38 -16.80
N VAL A 546 -20.56 15.52 -16.29
CA VAL A 546 -21.98 15.85 -16.01
C VAL A 546 -22.11 16.85 -14.86
N SER A 547 -21.16 16.83 -13.91
CA SER A 547 -21.17 17.71 -12.73
C SER A 547 -20.72 19.16 -13.01
N GLU A 548 -20.31 19.47 -14.24
CA GLU A 548 -19.86 20.80 -14.66
C GLU A 548 -21.04 21.71 -15.05
N ASP A 549 -20.79 23.02 -15.14
CA ASP A 549 -21.78 24.04 -15.53
C ASP A 549 -22.11 23.95 -17.04
N LYS A 550 -22.90 22.93 -17.40
CA LYS A 550 -23.34 22.58 -18.76
C LYS A 550 -24.86 22.61 -18.86
N SER A 551 -25.36 22.73 -20.09
CA SER A 551 -26.80 22.65 -20.36
C SER A 551 -27.36 21.27 -20.05
N ASP A 552 -28.66 21.18 -19.74
CA ASP A 552 -29.31 19.90 -19.41
C ASP A 552 -29.24 18.90 -20.57
N GLN A 553 -29.27 19.39 -21.81
CA GLN A 553 -29.09 18.55 -22.99
C GLN A 553 -27.70 17.91 -23.03
N GLU A 554 -26.64 18.70 -22.85
CA GLU A 554 -25.26 18.19 -22.83
C GLU A 554 -25.04 17.22 -21.67
N LYS A 555 -25.62 17.50 -20.49
CA LYS A 555 -25.57 16.59 -19.34
C LYS A 555 -26.21 15.24 -19.66
N ASN A 556 -27.36 15.24 -20.32
CA ASN A 556 -28.03 14.00 -20.74
C ASN A 556 -27.21 13.22 -21.78
N GLU A 557 -26.63 13.90 -22.77
CA GLU A 557 -25.77 13.25 -23.79
C GLU A 557 -24.52 12.63 -23.15
N LEU A 558 -23.87 13.33 -22.23
CA LEU A 558 -22.72 12.83 -21.48
C LEU A 558 -23.09 11.63 -20.60
N PHE A 559 -24.24 11.69 -19.93
CA PHE A 559 -24.70 10.57 -19.12
C PHE A 559 -25.03 9.32 -19.96
N GLN A 560 -25.69 9.47 -21.11
CA GLN A 560 -25.95 8.35 -22.03
C GLN A 560 -24.64 7.75 -22.56
N THR A 561 -23.66 8.60 -22.88
CA THR A 561 -22.31 8.15 -23.25
C THR A 561 -21.67 7.34 -22.12
N ALA A 562 -21.80 7.80 -20.87
CA ALA A 562 -21.27 7.07 -19.72
C ALA A 562 -21.92 5.69 -19.55
N LEU A 563 -23.26 5.62 -19.65
CA LEU A 563 -24.01 4.37 -19.53
C LEU A 563 -23.61 3.38 -20.63
N GLU A 564 -23.64 3.78 -21.90
CA GLU A 564 -23.29 2.91 -23.03
C GLU A 564 -21.86 2.36 -22.91
N HIS A 565 -20.92 3.22 -22.54
CA HIS A 565 -19.53 2.82 -22.41
C HIS A 565 -19.28 1.94 -21.17
N TYR A 566 -19.95 2.16 -20.04
CA TYR A 566 -19.85 1.24 -18.90
C TYR A 566 -20.50 -0.11 -19.18
N GLU A 567 -21.64 -0.16 -19.89
CA GLU A 567 -22.22 -1.42 -20.36
C GLU A 567 -21.22 -2.18 -21.22
N ARG A 568 -20.55 -1.49 -22.15
CA ARG A 568 -19.56 -2.11 -23.01
C ARG A 568 -18.33 -2.59 -22.23
N ALA A 569 -17.87 -1.82 -21.26
CA ALA A 569 -16.77 -2.22 -20.39
C ALA A 569 -17.11 -3.49 -19.58
N ALA A 570 -18.29 -3.53 -18.98
CA ALA A 570 -18.79 -4.66 -18.21
C ALA A 570 -19.02 -5.92 -19.07
N GLN A 571 -19.42 -5.76 -20.34
CA GLN A 571 -19.54 -6.87 -21.29
C GLN A 571 -18.17 -7.44 -21.70
N LEU A 572 -17.20 -6.58 -22.00
CA LEU A 572 -15.86 -6.97 -22.42
C LEU A 572 -15.02 -7.54 -21.27
N ASN A 573 -15.30 -7.11 -20.03
CA ASN A 573 -14.64 -7.60 -18.82
C ASN A 573 -15.65 -7.81 -17.68
N SER A 574 -16.37 -8.92 -17.76
CA SER A 574 -17.40 -9.28 -16.79
C SER A 574 -16.87 -9.62 -15.40
N LEU A 575 -15.56 -9.84 -15.25
CA LEU A 575 -14.89 -10.20 -14.00
C LEU A 575 -14.36 -8.97 -13.23
N ASN A 576 -14.53 -7.76 -13.75
CA ASN A 576 -14.09 -6.54 -13.08
C ASN A 576 -15.21 -5.96 -12.20
N ALA A 577 -14.99 -5.95 -10.88
CA ALA A 577 -15.99 -5.48 -9.93
C ALA A 577 -16.22 -3.96 -10.00
N GLU A 578 -15.17 -3.18 -10.29
CA GLU A 578 -15.26 -1.73 -10.46
C GLU A 578 -16.24 -1.37 -11.58
N TYR A 579 -16.12 -2.02 -12.75
CA TYR A 579 -17.03 -1.76 -13.88
C TYR A 579 -18.47 -2.15 -13.58
N GLN A 580 -18.69 -3.21 -12.79
CA GLN A 580 -20.04 -3.61 -12.36
C GLN A 580 -20.61 -2.60 -11.36
N ALA A 581 -19.81 -2.10 -10.42
CA ALA A 581 -20.24 -1.11 -9.44
C ALA A 581 -20.57 0.25 -10.10
N ASP A 582 -19.73 0.71 -11.02
CA ASP A 582 -19.97 1.95 -11.78
C ASP A 582 -21.21 1.82 -12.68
N LEU A 583 -21.39 0.66 -13.32
CA LEU A 583 -22.59 0.37 -14.11
C LEU A 583 -23.86 0.32 -13.25
N ALA A 584 -23.78 -0.29 -12.06
CA ALA A 584 -24.89 -0.31 -11.12
C ALA A 584 -25.33 1.10 -10.72
N TYR A 585 -24.36 2.00 -10.51
CA TYR A 585 -24.63 3.41 -10.23
C TYR A 585 -25.36 4.12 -11.40
N CYS A 586 -24.91 3.91 -12.64
CA CYS A 586 -25.58 4.45 -13.82
C CYS A 586 -27.01 3.89 -13.99
N TYR A 587 -27.23 2.61 -13.72
CA TYR A 587 -28.57 2.03 -13.73
C TYR A 587 -29.47 2.59 -12.62
N ALA A 588 -28.93 2.80 -11.41
CA ALA A 588 -29.68 3.41 -10.30
C ALA A 588 -30.07 4.87 -10.60
N LEU A 589 -29.20 5.66 -11.21
CA LEU A 589 -29.52 7.02 -11.68
C LEU A 589 -30.65 7.00 -12.72
N THR A 590 -30.56 6.08 -13.69
CA THR A 590 -31.61 5.92 -14.72
C THR A 590 -32.94 5.50 -14.09
N TYR A 591 -32.92 4.54 -13.16
CA TYR A 591 -34.10 4.12 -12.40
C TYR A 591 -34.76 5.29 -11.68
N PHE A 592 -33.98 6.07 -10.94
CA PHE A 592 -34.49 7.21 -10.17
C PHE A 592 -35.19 8.23 -11.08
N SER A 593 -34.54 8.60 -12.18
CA SER A 593 -35.11 9.52 -13.18
C SER A 593 -36.41 8.99 -13.85
N LEU A 594 -36.45 7.70 -14.17
CA LEU A 594 -37.64 7.06 -14.77
C LEU A 594 -38.78 6.91 -13.77
N LYS A 595 -38.48 6.65 -12.50
CA LYS A 595 -39.46 6.55 -11.42
C LYS A 595 -40.16 7.89 -11.18
N GLU A 596 -39.41 8.98 -11.16
CA GLU A 596 -39.97 10.34 -11.03
C GLU A 596 -40.90 10.71 -12.19
N SER A 597 -40.61 10.23 -13.40
CA SER A 597 -41.43 10.47 -14.60
C SER A 597 -42.58 9.47 -14.80
N GLY A 598 -42.73 8.46 -13.91
CA GLY A 598 -43.78 7.44 -14.01
C GLY A 598 -43.62 6.49 -15.20
N ASN A 599 -42.38 6.32 -15.70
CA ASN A 599 -42.09 5.50 -16.87
C ASN A 599 -42.09 4.00 -16.53
N GLN A 600 -42.73 3.18 -17.36
CA GLN A 600 -42.83 1.72 -17.19
C GLN A 600 -41.47 0.99 -17.23
N LEU A 601 -40.43 1.61 -17.79
CA LEU A 601 -39.08 1.03 -17.83
C LEU A 601 -38.31 1.15 -16.50
N ALA A 602 -38.83 1.89 -15.51
CA ALA A 602 -38.16 2.06 -14.22
C ALA A 602 -37.83 0.70 -13.57
N ASP A 603 -38.79 -0.21 -13.51
CA ASP A 603 -38.61 -1.53 -12.87
C ASP A 603 -37.52 -2.36 -13.56
N GLN A 604 -37.35 -2.23 -14.88
CA GLN A 604 -36.28 -2.92 -15.61
C GLN A 604 -34.90 -2.41 -15.16
N PHE A 605 -34.72 -1.09 -15.06
CA PHE A 605 -33.46 -0.50 -14.60
C PHE A 605 -33.17 -0.77 -13.13
N TYR A 606 -34.21 -0.87 -12.29
CA TYR A 606 -34.07 -1.34 -10.91
C TYR A 606 -33.44 -2.74 -10.86
N GLN A 607 -34.00 -3.69 -11.62
CA GLN A 607 -33.48 -5.08 -11.65
C GLN A 607 -32.05 -5.15 -12.21
N GLN A 608 -31.74 -4.34 -13.23
CA GLN A 608 -30.39 -4.25 -13.77
C GLN A 608 -29.39 -3.67 -12.74
N ALA A 609 -29.78 -2.65 -11.99
CA ALA A 609 -28.96 -2.07 -10.94
C ALA A 609 -28.68 -3.10 -9.83
N VAL A 610 -29.73 -3.78 -9.32
CA VAL A 610 -29.59 -4.83 -8.29
C VAL A 610 -28.68 -5.95 -8.77
N SER A 611 -28.88 -6.47 -9.99
CA SER A 611 -28.05 -7.54 -10.53
C SER A 611 -26.58 -7.12 -10.67
N ALA A 612 -26.30 -5.86 -11.05
CA ALA A 612 -24.95 -5.32 -11.13
C ALA A 612 -24.32 -5.14 -9.72
N VAL A 613 -25.10 -4.71 -8.73
CA VAL A 613 -24.68 -4.64 -7.32
C VAL A 613 -24.30 -6.03 -6.77
N GLU A 614 -25.14 -7.04 -7.00
CA GLU A 614 -24.88 -8.42 -6.58
C GLU A 614 -23.61 -8.96 -7.23
N LYS A 615 -23.46 -8.76 -8.54
CA LYS A 615 -22.28 -9.22 -9.26
C LYS A 615 -21.00 -8.51 -8.80
N ALA A 616 -21.03 -7.19 -8.58
CA ALA A 616 -19.89 -6.45 -8.03
C ALA A 616 -19.51 -6.96 -6.63
N THR A 617 -20.53 -7.25 -5.80
CA THR A 617 -20.40 -7.83 -4.47
C THR A 617 -19.72 -9.21 -4.51
N GLU A 618 -20.14 -10.10 -5.41
CA GLU A 618 -19.57 -11.44 -5.56
C GLU A 618 -18.13 -11.42 -6.08
N LEU A 619 -17.78 -10.47 -6.95
CA LEU A 619 -16.44 -10.38 -7.54
C LEU A 619 -15.39 -9.87 -6.56
N LYS A 620 -15.75 -8.95 -5.64
CA LYS A 620 -14.85 -8.39 -4.62
C LYS A 620 -15.53 -8.24 -3.25
N PRO A 621 -15.89 -9.35 -2.58
CA PRO A 621 -16.66 -9.32 -1.33
C PRO A 621 -15.96 -8.60 -0.18
N TYR A 622 -14.63 -8.57 -0.15
CA TYR A 622 -13.83 -7.99 0.94
C TYR A 622 -13.14 -6.67 0.55
N ASN A 623 -13.64 -5.96 -0.47
CA ASN A 623 -13.09 -4.67 -0.87
C ASN A 623 -13.94 -3.51 -0.34
N THR A 624 -13.41 -2.77 0.63
CA THR A 624 -14.10 -1.63 1.27
C THR A 624 -14.51 -0.54 0.29
N LYS A 625 -13.70 -0.24 -0.73
CA LYS A 625 -14.00 0.80 -1.73
C LYS A 625 -15.21 0.42 -2.58
N ILE A 626 -15.26 -0.83 -3.06
CA ILE A 626 -16.41 -1.35 -3.81
C ILE A 626 -17.65 -1.36 -2.92
N ARG A 627 -17.55 -1.87 -1.69
CA ARG A 627 -18.68 -1.89 -0.74
C ARG A 627 -19.25 -0.49 -0.48
N ASN A 628 -18.40 0.50 -0.25
CA ASN A 628 -18.83 1.87 -0.05
C ASN A 628 -19.43 2.51 -1.31
N SER A 629 -18.93 2.18 -2.49
CA SER A 629 -19.53 2.60 -3.76
C SER A 629 -20.94 2.00 -3.94
N LEU A 630 -21.09 0.70 -3.69
CA LEU A 630 -22.37 0.00 -3.75
C LEU A 630 -23.37 0.46 -2.69
N LEU A 631 -22.89 0.87 -1.51
CA LEU A 631 -23.72 1.46 -0.47
C LEU A 631 -24.44 2.72 -0.96
N ASN A 632 -23.74 3.59 -1.70
CA ASN A 632 -24.37 4.78 -2.29
C ASN A 632 -25.44 4.40 -3.33
N THR A 633 -25.13 3.43 -4.19
CA THR A 633 -26.05 2.93 -5.23
C THR A 633 -27.31 2.31 -4.62
N THR A 634 -27.16 1.42 -3.64
CA THR A 634 -28.29 0.75 -2.97
C THR A 634 -29.16 1.74 -2.18
N ASN A 635 -28.56 2.78 -1.59
CA ASN A 635 -29.31 3.84 -0.94
C ASN A 635 -30.23 4.59 -1.91
N MET A 636 -29.80 4.80 -3.16
CA MET A 636 -30.65 5.40 -4.21
C MET A 636 -31.81 4.48 -4.64
N LEU A 637 -31.60 3.17 -4.59
CA LEU A 637 -32.64 2.19 -4.92
C LEU A 637 -33.72 2.11 -3.83
N GLY A 638 -33.39 2.50 -2.60
CA GLY A 638 -34.33 2.56 -1.47
C GLY A 638 -34.58 1.21 -0.78
N ASP A 639 -33.72 0.22 -0.99
CA ASP A 639 -33.80 -1.10 -0.34
C ASP A 639 -32.90 -1.13 0.90
N LEU A 640 -33.52 -1.00 2.08
CA LEU A 640 -32.82 -1.02 3.37
C LEU A 640 -32.01 -2.30 3.59
N SER A 641 -32.47 -3.45 3.10
CA SER A 641 -31.80 -4.73 3.29
C SER A 641 -30.45 -4.76 2.56
N GLN A 642 -30.44 -4.29 1.30
CA GLN A 642 -29.24 -4.16 0.47
C GLN A 642 -28.28 -3.11 1.05
N VAL A 643 -28.81 -1.96 1.52
CA VAL A 643 -28.02 -0.91 2.19
C VAL A 643 -27.28 -1.48 3.41
N LEU A 644 -27.99 -2.19 4.29
CA LEU A 644 -27.39 -2.81 5.47
C LEU A 644 -26.38 -3.90 5.11
N GLN A 645 -26.65 -4.69 4.06
CA GLN A 645 -25.72 -5.71 3.57
C GLN A 645 -24.39 -5.09 3.10
N GLN A 646 -24.44 -4.00 2.34
CA GLN A 646 -23.23 -3.34 1.83
C GLN A 646 -22.44 -2.64 2.95
N ALA A 647 -23.13 -2.00 3.91
CA ALA A 647 -22.49 -1.39 5.08
C ALA A 647 -21.82 -2.43 5.99
N GLU A 648 -22.50 -3.55 6.26
CA GLU A 648 -21.93 -4.67 7.00
C GLU A 648 -20.74 -5.30 6.28
N GLY A 649 -20.84 -5.49 4.96
CA GLY A 649 -19.72 -5.95 4.14
C GLY A 649 -18.50 -5.02 4.25
N ALA A 650 -18.69 -3.70 4.23
CA ALA A 650 -17.60 -2.72 4.39
C ALA A 650 -16.92 -2.84 5.76
N MET A 651 -17.71 -2.93 6.85
CA MET A 651 -17.19 -3.13 8.21
C MET A 651 -16.40 -4.43 8.33
N LEU A 652 -16.96 -5.54 7.82
CA LEU A 652 -16.31 -6.85 7.89
C LEU A 652 -15.01 -6.89 7.08
N SER A 653 -14.94 -6.19 5.94
CA SER A 653 -13.75 -6.11 5.10
C SER A 653 -12.55 -5.42 5.80
N SER A 654 -12.81 -4.54 6.77
CA SER A 654 -11.76 -3.85 7.54
C SER A 654 -12.13 -3.75 9.03
N PRO A 655 -12.01 -4.86 9.80
CA PRO A 655 -12.53 -4.95 11.17
C PRO A 655 -11.87 -4.02 12.19
N LEU A 656 -10.68 -3.47 11.88
CA LEU A 656 -9.95 -2.52 12.73
C LEU A 656 -10.15 -1.06 12.29
N ASP A 657 -10.98 -0.79 11.28
CA ASP A 657 -11.39 0.56 10.90
C ASP A 657 -12.75 0.89 11.54
N VAL A 658 -12.74 1.84 12.48
CA VAL A 658 -13.95 2.25 13.21
C VAL A 658 -15.03 2.84 12.30
N ASN A 659 -14.64 3.42 11.15
CA ASN A 659 -15.59 4.10 10.25
C ASN A 659 -16.67 3.13 9.73
N GLY A 660 -16.33 1.86 9.49
CA GLY A 660 -17.30 0.86 9.06
C GLY A 660 -18.38 0.59 10.12
N TYR A 661 -18.00 0.58 11.40
CA TYR A 661 -18.93 0.43 12.52
C TYR A 661 -19.83 1.66 12.66
N GLU A 662 -19.26 2.87 12.58
CA GLU A 662 -20.00 4.13 12.62
C GLU A 662 -21.09 4.19 11.54
N THR A 663 -20.71 3.88 10.29
CA THR A 663 -21.65 3.89 9.16
C THR A 663 -22.77 2.88 9.36
N LEU A 664 -22.45 1.65 9.77
CA LEU A 664 -23.46 0.62 10.00
C LEU A 664 -24.40 0.96 11.16
N ILE A 665 -23.86 1.45 12.29
CA ILE A 665 -24.68 1.86 13.45
C ILE A 665 -25.62 3.00 13.06
N LYS A 666 -25.13 3.99 12.29
CA LYS A 666 -25.96 5.11 11.84
C LYS A 666 -27.13 4.64 10.96
N LEU A 667 -26.87 3.72 10.03
CA LEU A 667 -27.91 3.15 9.16
C LEU A 667 -28.91 2.30 9.93
N LEU A 668 -28.43 1.48 10.88
CA LEU A 668 -29.29 0.71 11.78
C LEU A 668 -30.15 1.64 12.65
N ALA A 669 -29.61 2.77 13.13
CA ALA A 669 -30.38 3.72 13.93
C ALA A 669 -31.51 4.36 13.11
N ALA A 670 -31.24 4.74 11.86
CA ALA A 670 -32.27 5.25 10.96
C ALA A 670 -33.35 4.19 10.66
N GLY A 671 -32.95 2.93 10.42
CA GLY A 671 -33.89 1.83 10.24
C GLY A 671 -34.73 1.54 11.48
N LEU A 672 -34.12 1.60 12.67
CA LEU A 672 -34.80 1.44 13.95
C LEU A 672 -35.88 2.52 14.14
N GLU A 673 -35.52 3.78 13.91
CA GLU A 673 -36.47 4.90 14.01
C GLU A 673 -37.64 4.76 13.03
N TYR A 674 -37.40 4.29 11.80
CA TYR A 674 -38.44 4.01 10.82
C TYR A 674 -39.43 2.94 11.30
N TYR A 675 -38.94 1.76 11.70
CA TYR A 675 -39.83 0.67 12.15
C TYR A 675 -40.57 1.00 13.44
N GLN A 676 -39.97 1.80 14.34
CA GLN A 676 -40.67 2.31 15.52
C GLN A 676 -41.80 3.29 15.18
N GLN A 677 -41.69 4.04 14.09
CA GLN A 677 -42.75 4.93 13.61
C GLN A 677 -43.88 4.17 12.93
N GLU A 678 -43.55 3.13 12.14
CA GLU A 678 -44.53 2.23 11.52
C GLU A 678 -45.23 1.29 12.52
N GLY A 679 -44.63 1.10 13.72
CA GLY A 679 -45.15 0.20 14.75
C GLY A 679 -44.84 -1.28 14.48
N ASP A 680 -43.79 -1.56 13.70
CA ASP A 680 -43.29 -2.91 13.45
C ASP A 680 -42.25 -3.30 14.52
N ASP A 681 -42.76 -3.78 15.65
CA ASP A 681 -41.95 -4.14 16.81
C ASP A 681 -40.98 -5.30 16.51
N GLU A 682 -41.33 -6.22 15.60
CA GLU A 682 -40.48 -7.37 15.23
C GLU A 682 -39.24 -6.90 14.45
N GLN A 683 -39.41 -6.05 13.44
CA GLN A 683 -38.28 -5.48 12.71
C GLN A 683 -37.45 -4.52 13.58
N ALA A 684 -38.10 -3.74 14.43
CA ALA A 684 -37.41 -2.89 15.40
C ALA A 684 -36.53 -3.73 16.36
N ALA A 685 -37.04 -4.87 16.85
CA ALA A 685 -36.27 -5.79 17.70
C ALA A 685 -35.03 -6.35 16.97
N LEU A 686 -35.22 -6.78 15.72
CA LEU A 686 -34.14 -7.34 14.89
C LEU A 686 -33.03 -6.32 14.64
N ILE A 687 -33.39 -5.08 14.27
CA ILE A 687 -32.43 -4.01 14.02
C ILE A 687 -31.71 -3.60 15.31
N ALA A 688 -32.42 -3.50 16.43
CA ALA A 688 -31.83 -3.21 17.73
C ALA A 688 -30.82 -4.31 18.13
N SER A 689 -31.17 -5.59 17.96
CA SER A 689 -30.27 -6.71 18.26
C SER A 689 -29.02 -6.67 17.38
N LYS A 690 -29.18 -6.42 16.08
CA LYS A 690 -28.05 -6.30 15.15
C LYS A 690 -27.11 -5.17 15.54
N MET A 691 -27.62 -4.04 16.04
CA MET A 691 -26.80 -2.94 16.53
C MET A 691 -25.96 -3.34 17.75
N LEU A 692 -26.52 -4.14 18.67
CA LEU A 692 -25.77 -4.69 19.80
C LEU A 692 -24.69 -5.70 19.36
N ASP A 693 -24.97 -6.53 18.36
CA ASP A 693 -23.98 -7.47 17.79
C ASP A 693 -22.78 -6.73 17.19
N VAL A 694 -23.03 -5.61 16.51
CA VAL A 694 -21.98 -4.72 15.98
C VAL A 694 -21.10 -4.18 17.10
N HIS A 695 -21.70 -3.72 18.20
CA HIS A 695 -20.96 -3.25 19.37
C HIS A 695 -20.13 -4.37 20.01
N LEU A 696 -20.70 -5.56 20.20
CA LEU A 696 -19.98 -6.71 20.76
C LEU A 696 -18.79 -7.14 19.90
N ASN A 697 -18.96 -7.14 18.57
CA ASN A 697 -17.89 -7.43 17.64
C ASN A 697 -16.73 -6.42 17.76
N LEU A 698 -17.04 -5.13 17.89
CA LEU A 698 -16.04 -4.09 18.11
C LEU A 698 -15.23 -4.33 19.39
N GLU A 699 -15.89 -4.62 20.52
CA GLU A 699 -15.21 -4.87 21.79
C GLU A 699 -14.33 -6.13 21.73
N LYS A 700 -14.79 -7.18 21.04
CA LYS A 700 -13.98 -8.38 20.78
C LYS A 700 -12.73 -8.04 19.99
N ARG A 701 -12.82 -7.18 18.96
CA ARG A 701 -11.66 -6.73 18.19
C ARG A 701 -10.72 -5.86 19.02
N ARG A 702 -11.26 -4.95 19.84
CA ARG A 702 -10.48 -4.11 20.74
C ARG A 702 -9.63 -4.94 21.71
N ALA A 703 -10.17 -6.04 22.22
CA ALA A 703 -9.45 -6.96 23.10
C ALA A 703 -8.29 -7.72 22.42
N GLN A 704 -8.25 -7.78 21.08
CA GLN A 704 -7.23 -8.46 20.28
C GLN A 704 -6.11 -7.52 19.80
N ILE A 705 -6.20 -6.21 20.08
CA ILE A 705 -5.23 -5.22 19.60
C ILE A 705 -3.86 -5.42 20.26
N ASN A 706 -2.81 -5.40 19.43
CA ASN A 706 -1.44 -5.40 19.86
C ASN A 706 -0.95 -3.97 20.14
N ASN A 707 -1.01 -3.57 21.42
CA ASN A 707 -0.63 -2.22 21.87
C ASN A 707 0.86 -1.87 21.73
N ASN A 708 1.72 -2.84 21.35
CA ASN A 708 3.16 -2.62 21.14
C ASN A 708 3.49 -2.20 19.70
N ARG A 709 2.48 -1.89 18.88
CA ARG A 709 2.62 -1.55 17.46
C ARG A 709 2.05 -0.17 17.15
N PRO A 710 2.58 0.53 16.14
CA PRO A 710 2.02 1.80 15.69
C PRO A 710 0.63 1.59 15.07
N TRP A 711 -0.25 2.57 15.21
CA TRP A 711 -1.63 2.53 14.73
C TRP A 711 -1.86 3.55 13.61
N ASN A 712 -2.20 3.10 12.40
CA ASN A 712 -2.37 3.96 11.23
C ASN A 712 -3.84 4.25 10.92
N GLY A 713 -4.47 5.10 11.73
CA GLY A 713 -5.83 5.57 11.49
C GLY A 713 -6.52 6.08 12.76
N PRO A 714 -7.84 6.33 12.72
CA PRO A 714 -8.61 6.66 13.92
C PRO A 714 -8.56 5.50 14.94
N PRO A 715 -8.53 5.79 16.26
CA PRO A 715 -8.59 4.73 17.26
C PRO A 715 -9.90 3.95 17.15
N LEU A 716 -9.90 2.69 17.56
CA LEU A 716 -11.08 1.81 17.53
C LEU A 716 -12.08 2.16 18.65
N ILE A 717 -12.57 3.41 18.66
CA ILE A 717 -13.45 4.03 19.66
C ILE A 717 -14.62 4.68 18.94
N LEU A 718 -15.84 4.25 19.27
CA LEU A 718 -17.06 4.80 18.70
C LEU A 718 -17.30 6.25 19.13
N SER A 719 -17.91 7.01 18.24
CA SER A 719 -18.44 8.34 18.48
C SER A 719 -19.53 8.31 19.55
N HIS A 720 -19.74 9.46 20.19
CA HIS A 720 -20.84 9.64 21.13
C HIS A 720 -22.21 9.39 20.48
N GLU A 721 -22.39 9.80 19.22
CA GLU A 721 -23.63 9.53 18.49
C GLU A 721 -23.90 8.02 18.34
N ALA A 722 -22.89 7.24 17.93
CA ALA A 722 -23.02 5.79 17.82
C ALA A 722 -23.29 5.13 19.18
N GLN A 723 -22.61 5.55 20.24
CA GLN A 723 -22.86 5.06 21.61
C GLN A 723 -24.28 5.36 22.07
N TYR A 724 -24.80 6.55 21.77
CA TYR A 724 -26.17 6.95 22.11
C TYR A 724 -27.21 6.10 21.36
N ASN A 725 -26.98 5.83 20.07
CA ASN A 725 -27.86 4.96 19.28
C ASN A 725 -27.86 3.51 19.81
N ILE A 726 -26.69 2.97 20.19
CA ILE A 726 -26.58 1.67 20.86
C ILE A 726 -27.38 1.67 22.17
N ALA A 727 -27.31 2.75 22.95
CA ALA A 727 -28.07 2.86 24.20
C ALA A 727 -29.59 2.88 23.97
N LYS A 728 -30.09 3.50 22.89
CA LYS A 728 -31.52 3.39 22.50
C LYS A 728 -31.89 1.94 22.21
N ALA A 729 -31.07 1.22 21.44
CA ALA A 729 -31.30 -0.20 21.15
C ALA A 729 -31.31 -1.07 22.43
N ASP A 730 -30.34 -0.85 23.34
CA ASP A 730 -30.30 -1.52 24.65
C ASP A 730 -31.57 -1.25 25.47
N TYR A 731 -32.06 -0.02 25.52
CA TYR A 731 -33.30 0.32 26.23
C TYR A 731 -34.49 -0.46 25.68
N LEU A 732 -34.65 -0.48 24.36
CA LEU A 732 -35.79 -1.10 23.70
C LEU A 732 -35.81 -2.63 23.87
N LEU A 733 -34.64 -3.24 24.01
CA LEU A 733 -34.49 -4.66 24.31
C LEU A 733 -34.55 -4.98 25.82
N GLY A 734 -34.78 -3.98 26.68
CA GLY A 734 -34.92 -4.15 28.12
C GLY A 734 -33.61 -4.14 28.91
N ASN A 735 -32.47 -3.80 28.29
CA ASN A 735 -31.16 -3.69 28.93
C ASN A 735 -30.99 -2.35 29.67
N TYR A 736 -31.96 -1.95 30.50
CA TYR A 736 -32.07 -0.62 31.08
C TYR A 736 -30.86 -0.17 31.91
N GLN A 737 -30.17 -1.11 32.56
CA GLN A 737 -29.00 -0.78 33.38
C GLN A 737 -27.80 -0.34 32.51
N LYS A 738 -27.63 -0.93 31.32
CA LYS A 738 -26.52 -0.61 30.42
C LYS A 738 -26.69 0.77 29.79
N CYS A 739 -27.91 1.08 29.32
CA CYS A 739 -28.19 2.36 28.66
C CYS A 739 -28.20 3.55 29.62
N LEU A 740 -28.52 3.34 30.91
CA LEU A 740 -28.60 4.41 31.91
C LEU A 740 -27.28 5.20 32.02
N ALA A 741 -26.14 4.51 32.07
CA ALA A 741 -24.83 5.15 32.18
C ALA A 741 -24.50 6.01 30.95
N VAL A 742 -24.86 5.52 29.75
CA VAL A 742 -24.67 6.24 28.50
C VAL A 742 -25.59 7.46 28.44
N PHE A 743 -26.90 7.31 28.67
CA PHE A 743 -27.81 8.46 28.63
C PHE A 743 -27.47 9.53 29.66
N LYS A 744 -26.97 9.13 30.84
CA LYS A 744 -26.49 10.05 31.86
C LYS A 744 -25.37 10.97 31.36
N SER A 745 -24.47 10.48 30.50
CA SER A 745 -23.37 11.29 29.94
C SER A 745 -23.86 12.35 28.96
N PHE A 746 -25.04 12.21 28.36
CA PHE A 746 -25.59 13.24 27.46
C PHE A 746 -26.39 14.32 28.20
N THR A 747 -26.92 14.01 29.38
CA THR A 747 -27.87 14.89 30.08
C THR A 747 -27.28 15.60 31.29
N THR A 748 -26.39 14.93 32.03
CA THR A 748 -25.86 15.45 33.30
C THR A 748 -24.35 15.58 33.31
N ASN A 749 -23.68 15.08 32.27
CA ASN A 749 -22.25 14.85 32.30
C ASN A 749 -21.59 14.82 30.89
N LEU A 750 -21.75 15.91 30.12
CA LEU A 750 -21.06 16.06 28.83
C LEU A 750 -19.54 16.23 29.00
N LEU A 751 -19.12 16.77 30.14
CA LEU A 751 -17.76 16.74 30.68
C LEU A 751 -17.90 16.65 32.20
N ASN A 752 -17.32 15.65 32.86
CA ASN A 752 -17.12 15.65 34.31
C ASN A 752 -15.72 15.12 34.58
N LEU A 753 -14.81 16.04 34.82
CA LEU A 753 -13.46 15.73 35.22
C LEU A 753 -13.39 15.93 36.72
N GLU A 754 -13.28 14.83 37.43
CA GLU A 754 -12.88 14.75 38.84
C GLU A 754 -11.43 14.26 38.85
N PHE A 755 -10.58 14.75 39.76
CA PHE A 755 -9.15 14.42 39.78
C PHE A 755 -8.78 13.47 40.95
N PRO A 756 -9.20 12.19 40.95
CA PRO A 756 -8.94 11.24 42.04
C PRO A 756 -7.47 10.79 42.10
N ASP A 757 -7.04 10.34 43.30
CA ASP A 757 -5.67 9.94 43.71
C ASP A 757 -5.00 8.87 42.80
N THR A 758 -5.72 8.23 41.87
CA THR A 758 -5.26 7.04 41.12
C THR A 758 -5.04 7.23 39.61
N GLY A 759 -5.35 8.38 39.01
CA GLY A 759 -5.33 8.54 37.54
C GLY A 759 -4.21 9.41 36.95
N PHE A 760 -3.58 10.25 37.76
CA PHE A 760 -2.70 11.33 37.29
C PHE A 760 -1.26 11.25 37.82
N SER A 761 -0.83 10.07 38.25
CA SER A 761 0.56 9.86 38.68
C SER A 761 1.43 9.38 37.51
N ASN A 762 2.20 10.33 36.97
CA ASN A 762 3.56 10.14 36.43
C ASN A 762 3.73 9.73 34.94
N THR A 763 4.06 10.70 34.06
CA THR A 763 5.35 10.82 33.30
C THR A 763 5.31 11.55 31.93
N SER A 764 4.18 12.05 31.41
CA SER A 764 4.17 12.70 30.07
C SER A 764 3.34 14.00 29.92
N LEU A 765 2.88 14.60 31.02
CA LEU A 765 2.00 15.79 30.99
C LEU A 765 2.72 17.11 31.30
N GLU A 766 4.05 17.12 31.29
CA GLU A 766 4.76 18.39 31.21
C GLU A 766 4.48 19.03 29.86
N ASN A 767 3.58 20.01 29.84
CA ASN A 767 3.54 20.98 28.75
C ASN A 767 4.85 21.79 28.82
N GLU A 768 5.30 22.35 27.69
CA GLU A 768 6.50 23.18 27.60
C GLU A 768 6.47 24.33 28.63
N ASN A 769 5.26 24.76 29.02
CA ASN A 769 5.02 25.90 29.90
C ASN A 769 4.59 25.57 31.34
N TRP A 770 4.14 24.34 31.62
CA TRP A 770 3.47 23.98 32.89
C TRP A 770 3.97 22.67 33.49
N VAL A 771 4.08 22.63 34.82
CA VAL A 771 4.23 21.40 35.61
C VAL A 771 2.87 21.03 36.19
N LEU A 772 2.36 19.86 35.83
CA LEU A 772 1.08 19.34 36.28
C LEU A 772 1.28 18.19 37.28
N SER A 773 0.51 18.18 38.37
CA SER A 773 0.56 17.13 39.38
C SER A 773 -0.79 17.01 40.10
N THR A 774 -1.11 15.84 40.66
CA THR A 774 -2.24 15.69 41.59
C THR A 774 -1.73 15.80 43.02
N VAL A 775 -2.45 16.54 43.86
CA VAL A 775 -2.11 16.69 45.28
C VAL A 775 -3.30 16.34 46.16
N ARG A 776 -3.02 15.86 47.37
CA ARG A 776 -4.06 15.65 48.39
C ARG A 776 -4.51 16.97 48.99
N ASP A 777 -5.82 17.15 49.03
CA ASP A 777 -6.48 18.24 49.72
C ASP A 777 -7.78 17.73 50.34
N LYS A 778 -7.85 17.76 51.68
CA LYS A 778 -9.00 17.23 52.43
C LYS A 778 -10.32 17.96 52.14
N GLN A 779 -10.28 19.14 51.51
CA GLN A 779 -11.46 19.93 51.15
C GLN A 779 -11.92 19.74 49.70
N ALA A 780 -11.10 19.06 48.87
CA ALA A 780 -11.51 18.61 47.53
C ALA A 780 -12.56 17.51 47.63
N VAL A 781 -13.43 17.37 46.62
CA VAL A 781 -14.57 16.43 46.66
C VAL A 781 -14.09 14.99 46.94
N ASP A 782 -13.04 14.57 46.24
CA ASP A 782 -12.49 13.21 46.35
C ASP A 782 -11.21 13.14 47.19
N GLY A 783 -10.92 14.21 47.96
CA GLY A 783 -9.70 14.32 48.78
C GLY A 783 -8.42 14.63 47.98
N THR A 784 -8.52 14.84 46.67
CA THR A 784 -7.43 15.19 45.76
C THR A 784 -7.84 16.22 44.71
N CYS A 785 -6.88 16.97 44.20
CA CYS A 785 -7.10 17.93 43.12
C CYS A 785 -5.89 18.05 42.19
N LEU A 786 -6.14 18.55 40.98
CA LEU A 786 -5.07 18.93 40.05
C LEU A 786 -4.38 20.19 40.56
N LYS A 787 -3.04 20.23 40.47
CA LYS A 787 -2.19 21.39 40.69
C LYS A 787 -1.39 21.67 39.42
N ALA A 788 -1.54 22.88 38.88
CA ALA A 788 -0.77 23.39 37.75
C ALA A 788 0.16 24.50 38.20
N VAL A 789 1.46 24.41 37.84
CA VAL A 789 2.50 25.40 38.20
C VAL A 789 3.18 25.92 36.93
N ALA A 790 3.22 27.24 36.74
CA ALA A 790 3.91 27.88 35.63
C ALA A 790 5.44 27.71 35.76
N LYS A 791 6.10 27.18 34.72
CA LYS A 791 7.57 26.96 34.72
C LYS A 791 8.37 28.24 34.56
N GLN A 792 7.86 29.17 33.76
CA GLN A 792 8.50 30.41 33.37
C GLN A 792 7.43 31.49 33.16
N ASP A 793 7.85 32.75 33.05
CA ASP A 793 6.96 33.85 32.71
C ASP A 793 6.27 33.59 31.36
N GLN A 794 4.94 33.64 31.36
CA GLN A 794 4.09 33.39 30.22
C GLN A 794 3.49 34.70 29.68
N ARG A 795 3.42 34.79 28.35
CA ARG A 795 2.74 35.90 27.64
C ARG A 795 1.59 35.35 26.80
N GLY A 796 0.49 36.11 26.73
CA GLY A 796 -0.70 35.72 25.96
C GLY A 796 -1.59 34.75 26.72
N TRP A 797 -2.34 33.90 25.99
CA TRP A 797 -3.22 32.88 26.56
C TRP A 797 -2.62 31.45 26.44
N PRO A 798 -1.52 31.11 27.14
CA PRO A 798 -0.97 29.76 27.10
C PRO A 798 -1.99 28.73 27.58
N MET A 799 -2.12 27.63 26.83
CA MET A 799 -2.89 26.47 27.24
C MET A 799 -2.18 25.76 28.40
N VAL A 800 -2.91 25.55 29.50
CA VAL A 800 -2.47 24.74 30.63
C VAL A 800 -2.83 23.29 30.38
N LEU A 801 -4.11 23.03 30.07
CA LEU A 801 -4.66 21.69 29.94
C LEU A 801 -5.75 21.67 28.86
N ASP A 802 -5.64 20.76 27.90
CA ASP A 802 -6.74 20.41 27.01
C ASP A 802 -7.64 19.39 27.71
N LEU A 803 -8.91 19.76 27.93
CA LEU A 803 -9.84 18.98 28.74
C LEU A 803 -10.60 17.93 27.93
N ALA A 804 -10.95 18.25 26.69
CA ALA A 804 -11.65 17.37 25.77
C ALA A 804 -11.65 18.01 24.38
N SER A 805 -11.38 17.22 23.35
CA SER A 805 -11.28 17.69 21.96
C SER A 805 -12.56 17.53 21.13
N ARG A 806 -13.65 16.99 21.70
CA ARG A 806 -14.99 16.84 21.08
C ARG A 806 -16.10 16.76 22.12
N ILE A 807 -17.01 17.74 22.17
CA ILE A 807 -18.16 17.74 23.09
C ILE A 807 -19.46 17.90 22.29
N PRO A 808 -20.44 16.99 22.43
CA PRO A 808 -21.64 17.02 21.61
C PRO A 808 -22.61 18.10 22.14
N VAL A 809 -22.46 19.32 21.64
CA VAL A 809 -23.38 20.42 21.89
C VAL A 809 -24.38 20.60 20.75
N GLN A 810 -25.51 21.23 21.04
CA GLN A 810 -26.57 21.56 20.10
C GLN A 810 -26.78 23.07 20.08
N PRO A 811 -26.81 23.72 18.89
CA PRO A 811 -27.12 25.13 18.77
C PRO A 811 -28.47 25.49 19.44
N GLY A 812 -28.55 26.69 20.00
CA GLY A 812 -29.72 27.19 20.72
C GLY A 812 -29.90 26.61 22.13
N THR A 813 -29.22 25.51 22.47
CA THR A 813 -29.27 24.95 23.83
C THR A 813 -28.32 25.70 24.76
N GLU A 814 -28.79 25.97 25.97
CA GLU A 814 -27.99 26.54 27.03
C GLU A 814 -27.28 25.42 27.82
N TYR A 815 -26.00 25.62 28.09
CA TYR A 815 -25.14 24.73 28.85
C TYR A 815 -24.59 25.43 30.08
N ILE A 816 -24.34 24.67 31.15
CA ILE A 816 -23.62 25.16 32.32
C ILE A 816 -22.21 24.58 32.29
N LEU A 817 -21.20 25.44 32.28
CA LEU A 817 -19.84 25.09 32.68
C LEU A 817 -19.66 25.46 34.15
N GLU A 818 -19.39 24.46 34.97
CA GLU A 818 -19.13 24.59 36.40
C GLU A 818 -17.71 24.13 36.73
N ILE A 819 -16.97 24.95 37.45
CA ILE A 819 -15.58 24.67 37.82
C ILE A 819 -15.42 24.93 39.30
N ARG A 820 -14.82 23.99 40.02
CA ARG A 820 -14.35 24.21 41.39
C ARG A 820 -12.84 24.34 41.40
N TYR A 821 -12.35 25.52 41.77
CA TYR A 821 -10.94 25.89 41.68
C TYR A 821 -10.46 26.66 42.91
N LYS A 822 -9.14 26.78 43.07
CA LYS A 822 -8.53 27.76 43.97
C LYS A 822 -7.14 28.15 43.46
N ILE A 823 -6.62 29.28 43.93
CA ILE A 823 -5.37 29.85 43.43
C ILE A 823 -4.48 30.23 44.61
N HIS A 824 -3.28 29.67 44.70
CA HIS A 824 -2.38 29.96 45.83
C HIS A 824 -1.33 31.03 45.50
N ASN A 825 -0.82 31.06 44.26
CA ASN A 825 0.21 32.00 43.84
C ASN A 825 -0.14 32.44 42.42
N PHE A 826 -0.56 33.69 42.20
CA PHE A 826 -0.90 34.18 40.86
C PHE A 826 -0.11 35.44 40.59
N THR A 827 1.07 35.26 40.02
CA THR A 827 2.03 36.33 39.82
C THR A 827 1.79 36.96 38.44
N PRO A 828 1.77 38.30 38.31
CA PRO A 828 1.78 38.96 37.01
C PRO A 828 3.03 38.62 36.17
N GLY A 829 2.90 38.46 34.85
CA GLY A 829 4.02 38.28 33.91
C GLY A 829 4.56 39.59 33.30
N ALA A 830 5.68 39.53 32.57
CA ALA A 830 6.32 40.70 31.93
C ALA A 830 5.40 41.38 30.88
N ILE A 831 4.92 42.58 31.25
CA ILE A 831 3.76 43.31 30.69
C ILE A 831 3.93 43.77 29.23
N ALA A 832 2.86 43.55 28.45
CA ALA A 832 2.39 44.44 27.37
C ALA A 832 0.86 44.36 27.15
N ASP A 833 0.18 43.32 27.67
CA ASP A 833 -1.28 43.14 27.57
C ASP A 833 -1.91 42.96 28.96
N THR A 834 -3.13 43.48 29.16
CA THR A 834 -3.60 44.07 30.44
C THR A 834 -4.49 43.19 31.33
N SER A 835 -4.58 41.87 31.11
CA SER A 835 -5.46 41.02 31.93
C SER A 835 -4.78 39.77 32.52
N ASN A 836 -4.28 39.89 33.75
CA ASN A 836 -3.96 38.74 34.60
C ASN A 836 -5.26 37.97 34.86
N SER A 837 -5.45 36.83 34.21
CA SER A 837 -6.69 36.07 34.34
C SER A 837 -6.46 34.58 34.18
N ALA A 838 -7.33 33.77 34.76
CA ALA A 838 -7.39 32.34 34.53
C ALA A 838 -8.81 32.00 34.09
N GLY A 839 -8.92 31.18 33.04
CA GLY A 839 -10.18 30.87 32.42
C GLY A 839 -10.18 29.55 31.69
N ILE A 840 -11.38 29.09 31.35
CA ILE A 840 -11.59 28.02 30.39
C ILE A 840 -12.15 28.67 29.14
N TRP A 841 -11.56 28.43 27.99
CA TRP A 841 -12.20 28.80 26.73
C TRP A 841 -12.55 27.57 25.92
N GLY A 842 -13.71 27.69 25.29
CA GLY A 842 -14.21 26.82 24.28
C GLY A 842 -13.70 27.25 22.93
N ASN A 843 -13.30 26.29 22.11
CA ASN A 843 -13.07 26.53 20.71
C ASN A 843 -14.32 26.09 19.93
N THR A 844 -14.91 26.97 19.13
CA THR A 844 -16.05 26.67 18.25
C THR A 844 -15.65 26.80 16.79
N GLY A 845 -16.17 25.94 15.91
CA GLY A 845 -16.01 26.11 14.46
C GLY A 845 -17.27 26.69 13.81
N GLY A 846 -17.12 27.68 12.91
CA GLY A 846 -18.20 28.35 12.17
C GLY A 846 -17.68 29.53 11.33
N GLU A 847 -18.54 30.12 10.48
CA GLU A 847 -18.19 31.29 9.64
C GLU A 847 -18.23 32.65 10.37
N LYS A 848 -18.71 32.67 11.63
CA LYS A 848 -18.79 33.86 12.49
C LYS A 848 -18.00 33.63 13.78
N GLU A 849 -17.72 34.70 14.52
CA GLU A 849 -17.21 34.58 15.90
C GLU A 849 -18.39 34.34 16.85
N SER A 850 -18.35 33.25 17.62
CA SER A 850 -19.36 32.98 18.65
C SER A 850 -19.11 33.83 19.89
N ILE A 851 -20.19 34.30 20.52
CA ILE A 851 -20.16 35.10 21.74
C ILE A 851 -20.24 34.15 22.94
N ASN A 852 -19.45 34.39 24.00
CA ASN A 852 -19.45 33.60 25.24
C ASN A 852 -18.93 32.16 25.12
N THR A 853 -17.87 31.92 24.35
CA THR A 853 -17.19 30.62 24.36
C THR A 853 -16.22 30.46 25.53
N SER A 854 -15.94 31.52 26.31
CA SER A 854 -14.96 31.48 27.40
C SER A 854 -15.53 31.92 28.74
N VAL A 855 -14.93 31.36 29.80
CA VAL A 855 -15.28 31.55 31.19
C VAL A 855 -14.02 31.95 31.93
N VAL A 856 -13.90 33.23 32.22
CA VAL A 856 -12.85 33.74 33.11
C VAL A 856 -13.30 33.48 34.53
N PHE A 857 -12.73 32.46 35.17
CA PHE A 857 -13.05 32.16 36.57
C PHE A 857 -12.22 32.98 37.55
N HIS A 858 -11.12 33.61 37.11
CA HIS A 858 -10.36 34.57 37.91
C HIS A 858 -9.80 35.71 37.05
N SER A 859 -9.86 36.95 37.55
CA SER A 859 -9.28 38.14 36.92
C SER A 859 -8.67 39.04 38.00
N GLY A 860 -7.47 39.56 37.76
CA GLY A 860 -6.71 40.42 38.66
C GLY A 860 -5.54 39.73 39.37
N GLU A 861 -4.88 40.47 40.27
CA GLU A 861 -3.80 39.95 41.11
C GLU A 861 -4.34 39.17 42.32
N VAL A 862 -3.70 38.05 42.64
CA VAL A 862 -3.93 37.34 43.90
C VAL A 862 -2.96 37.86 44.95
N ILE A 863 -3.38 38.89 45.68
CA ILE A 863 -2.57 39.52 46.75
C ILE A 863 -2.41 38.58 47.96
N THR A 864 -3.37 37.68 48.19
CA THR A 864 -3.32 36.66 49.25
C THR A 864 -3.75 35.29 48.69
N PRO A 865 -3.06 34.19 49.05
CA PRO A 865 -3.43 32.85 48.59
C PRO A 865 -4.90 32.54 48.90
N GLN A 866 -5.69 32.22 47.87
CA GLN A 866 -7.06 31.74 48.03
C GLN A 866 -6.99 30.29 48.49
N THR A 867 -7.07 30.09 49.80
CA THR A 867 -6.97 28.76 50.42
C THR A 867 -8.30 28.00 50.40
N SER A 868 -9.42 28.70 50.24
CA SER A 868 -10.76 28.13 50.09
C SER A 868 -11.08 27.81 48.62
N TRP A 869 -11.79 26.70 48.39
CA TRP A 869 -12.34 26.35 47.08
C TRP A 869 -13.45 27.30 46.66
N ASN A 870 -13.34 27.85 45.45
CA ASN A 870 -14.34 28.67 44.79
C ASN A 870 -15.05 27.85 43.70
N VAL A 871 -16.35 28.07 43.52
CA VAL A 871 -17.12 27.49 42.42
C VAL A 871 -17.56 28.60 41.49
N VAL A 872 -17.18 28.50 40.22
CA VAL A 872 -17.67 29.38 39.16
C VAL A 872 -18.59 28.58 38.26
N LYS A 873 -19.76 29.16 37.96
CA LYS A 873 -20.71 28.64 36.99
C LYS A 873 -20.93 29.71 35.93
N GLN A 874 -20.82 29.31 34.67
CA GLN A 874 -21.17 30.17 33.55
C GLN A 874 -22.20 29.45 32.67
N ARG A 875 -23.25 30.18 32.30
CA ARG A 875 -24.18 29.77 31.25
C ARG A 875 -23.55 30.09 29.91
N LEU A 876 -23.46 29.08 29.06
CA LEU A 876 -22.86 29.15 27.73
C LEU A 876 -23.95 28.77 26.74
N THR A 877 -24.13 29.60 25.71
CA THR A 877 -25.09 29.34 24.64
C THR A 877 -24.30 29.08 23.36
N VAL A 878 -24.70 28.05 22.61
CA VAL A 878 -24.09 27.76 21.32
C VAL A 878 -24.93 28.43 20.25
N ASP A 879 -24.35 29.44 19.61
CA ASP A 879 -25.02 30.17 18.54
C ASP A 879 -25.30 29.26 17.33
N GLU A 880 -26.35 29.58 16.57
CA GLU A 880 -26.63 28.90 15.31
C GLU A 880 -25.40 28.96 14.36
N GLY A 881 -25.14 27.85 13.66
CA GLY A 881 -23.98 27.72 12.76
C GLY A 881 -22.65 27.45 13.45
N HIS A 882 -22.61 27.29 14.78
CA HIS A 882 -21.41 26.96 15.54
C HIS A 882 -21.50 25.59 16.20
N GLN A 883 -20.36 24.92 16.32
CA GLN A 883 -20.23 23.68 17.11
C GLN A 883 -19.05 23.80 18.08
N TRP A 884 -19.27 23.45 19.35
CA TRP A 884 -18.22 23.39 20.36
C TRP A 884 -17.29 22.22 20.07
N ARG A 885 -16.02 22.53 19.82
CA ARG A 885 -15.00 21.54 19.49
C ARG A 885 -14.26 21.09 20.73
N SER A 886 -13.73 22.02 21.51
CA SER A 886 -12.90 21.68 22.67
C SER A 886 -13.08 22.64 23.83
N PHE A 887 -12.68 22.21 25.03
CA PHE A 887 -12.42 23.10 26.16
C PHE A 887 -10.96 23.03 26.55
N SER A 888 -10.37 24.19 26.77
CA SER A 888 -9.00 24.30 27.26
C SER A 888 -8.98 25.22 28.48
N ILE A 889 -8.22 24.82 29.50
CA ILE A 889 -7.85 25.72 30.59
C ILE A 889 -6.62 26.49 30.16
N GLY A 890 -6.61 27.79 30.43
CA GLY A 890 -5.38 28.57 30.37
C GLY A 890 -5.49 29.86 31.14
N THR A 891 -4.48 30.70 30.95
CA THR A 891 -4.31 31.94 31.70
C THR A 891 -3.93 33.06 30.76
N GLY A 892 -4.21 34.32 31.12
CA GLY A 892 -3.49 35.45 30.54
C GLY A 892 -2.01 35.46 30.94
N SER A 893 -1.33 36.61 30.76
CA SER A 893 0.09 36.74 31.11
C SER A 893 0.32 36.48 32.60
N VAL A 894 1.13 35.47 32.95
CA VAL A 894 1.40 35.04 34.33
C VAL A 894 2.90 34.81 34.55
N GLY A 895 3.41 35.13 35.74
CA GLY A 895 4.80 34.94 36.12
C GLY A 895 5.11 33.49 36.52
N ALA A 896 6.38 33.12 36.43
CA ALA A 896 6.91 31.83 36.87
C ALA A 896 6.51 31.52 38.33
N GLY A 897 6.13 30.28 38.61
CA GLY A 897 5.66 29.85 39.93
C GLY A 897 4.18 30.12 40.22
N SER A 898 3.45 30.73 39.28
CA SER A 898 1.99 30.84 39.39
C SER A 898 1.37 29.45 39.51
N THR A 899 0.54 29.23 40.53
CA THR A 899 -0.05 27.96 40.92
C THR A 899 -1.55 28.07 41.09
N PHE A 900 -2.29 27.26 40.34
CA PHE A 900 -3.73 27.09 40.52
C PHE A 900 -4.11 25.61 40.66
N PHE A 901 -5.25 25.39 41.30
CA PHE A 901 -5.77 24.07 41.60
C PHE A 901 -7.18 23.92 41.05
N VAL A 902 -7.48 22.74 40.52
CA VAL A 902 -8.80 22.39 39.99
C VAL A 902 -9.25 21.10 40.67
N ASP A 903 -10.40 21.15 41.32
CA ASP A 903 -11.03 20.01 42.00
C ASP A 903 -11.91 19.22 41.02
N TYR A 904 -12.79 19.95 40.31
CA TYR A 904 -13.55 19.36 39.22
C TYR A 904 -13.93 20.38 38.14
N VAL A 905 -14.25 19.85 36.94
CA VAL A 905 -14.86 20.59 35.83
C VAL A 905 -16.08 19.82 35.33
N LYS A 906 -17.25 20.47 35.33
CA LYS A 906 -18.53 19.93 34.87
C LYS A 906 -19.08 20.74 33.71
N PHE A 907 -19.58 20.07 32.68
CA PHE A 907 -20.30 20.67 31.56
C PHE A 907 -21.54 19.84 31.24
N TYR A 908 -22.71 20.48 31.22
CA TYR A 908 -23.98 19.78 31.02
C TYR A 908 -25.08 20.71 30.50
N PRO A 909 -26.07 20.19 29.74
CA PRO A 909 -27.18 20.99 29.22
C PRO A 909 -28.15 21.42 30.33
N VAL A 910 -28.80 22.56 30.12
CA VAL A 910 -29.88 23.04 30.98
C VAL A 910 -31.22 22.70 30.32
N LEU A 911 -32.10 22.07 31.08
CA LEU A 911 -33.48 21.81 30.66
C LEU A 911 -34.35 23.05 30.91
N ASN A 912 -34.72 23.77 29.85
CA ASN A 912 -35.52 24.99 29.88
C ASN A 912 -36.33 25.17 28.56
N ALA A 913 -37.07 26.27 28.43
CA ALA A 913 -37.93 26.55 27.27
C ALA A 913 -37.18 26.66 25.93
N ASN A 914 -35.88 26.91 25.94
CA ASN A 914 -35.04 27.07 24.76
C ASN A 914 -34.23 25.81 24.43
N THR A 915 -34.34 24.74 25.23
CA THR A 915 -33.62 23.49 24.98
C THR A 915 -34.02 22.90 23.63
N ALA A 916 -33.03 22.64 22.76
CA ALA A 916 -33.29 22.11 21.44
C ALA A 916 -33.88 20.69 21.52
N GLN A 917 -34.70 20.34 20.53
CA GLN A 917 -35.40 19.04 20.47
C GLN A 917 -34.48 17.81 20.64
N PRO A 918 -33.27 17.74 20.04
CA PRO A 918 -32.37 16.60 20.25
C PRO A 918 -31.93 16.43 21.71
N VAL A 919 -31.77 17.54 22.45
CA VAL A 919 -31.40 17.51 23.86
C VAL A 919 -32.59 17.13 24.74
N LEU A 920 -33.80 17.62 24.40
CA LEU A 920 -35.04 17.17 25.06
C LEU A 920 -35.20 15.65 24.95
N GLU A 921 -34.91 15.08 23.78
CA GLU A 921 -34.96 13.63 23.55
C GLU A 921 -33.96 12.88 24.45
N GLN A 922 -32.74 13.38 24.61
CA GLN A 922 -31.74 12.80 25.53
C GLN A 922 -32.26 12.74 26.98
N PHE A 923 -32.93 13.79 27.45
CA PHE A 923 -33.57 13.80 28.77
C PHE A 923 -34.75 12.84 28.87
N VAL A 924 -35.51 12.64 27.79
CA VAL A 924 -36.61 11.66 27.73
C VAL A 924 -36.08 10.25 27.93
N TRP A 925 -35.06 9.83 27.17
CA TRP A 925 -34.45 8.51 27.28
C TRP A 925 -33.78 8.29 28.65
N TYR A 926 -33.11 9.32 29.18
CA TYR A 926 -32.50 9.27 30.52
C TYR A 926 -33.56 9.09 31.62
N ALA A 927 -34.63 9.89 31.60
CA ALA A 927 -35.72 9.80 32.59
C ALA A 927 -36.43 8.44 32.52
N ALA A 928 -36.70 7.93 31.31
CA ALA A 928 -37.33 6.63 31.13
C ALA A 928 -36.42 5.49 31.65
N SER A 929 -35.11 5.58 31.40
CA SER A 929 -34.14 4.63 31.93
C SER A 929 -34.06 4.66 33.46
N LEU A 930 -34.07 5.85 34.07
CA LEU A 930 -34.13 6.00 35.53
C LEU A 930 -35.37 5.32 36.12
N TYR A 931 -36.53 5.49 35.46
CA TYR A 931 -37.79 4.89 35.90
C TYR A 931 -37.69 3.36 35.96
N HIS A 932 -37.24 2.71 34.89
CA HIS A 932 -37.10 1.24 34.84
C HIS A 932 -36.00 0.68 35.74
N ASN A 933 -34.99 1.49 36.09
CA ASN A 933 -33.96 1.12 37.08
C ASN A 933 -34.36 1.41 38.54
N GLY A 934 -35.61 1.85 38.80
CA GLY A 934 -36.12 2.09 40.16
C GLY A 934 -35.80 3.47 40.74
N HIS A 935 -35.15 4.37 39.99
CA HIS A 935 -34.88 5.75 40.37
C HIS A 935 -36.07 6.68 40.08
N THR A 936 -37.27 6.27 40.51
CA THR A 936 -38.55 6.88 40.11
C THR A 936 -38.70 8.33 40.55
N THR A 937 -38.12 8.74 41.68
CA THR A 937 -38.14 10.14 42.14
C THR A 937 -37.42 11.07 41.18
N GLU A 938 -36.22 10.68 40.73
CA GLU A 938 -35.43 11.48 39.79
C GLU A 938 -36.08 11.51 38.40
N ALA A 939 -36.57 10.35 37.93
CA ALA A 939 -37.32 10.25 36.69
C ALA A 939 -38.56 11.17 36.67
N ASN A 940 -39.35 11.16 37.75
CA ASN A 940 -40.56 11.97 37.85
C ASN A 940 -40.24 13.48 37.90
N ASN A 941 -39.13 13.89 38.53
CA ASN A 941 -38.70 15.28 38.53
C ASN A 941 -38.37 15.77 37.11
N ILE A 942 -37.63 14.98 36.33
CA ILE A 942 -37.31 15.31 34.93
C ILE A 942 -38.59 15.30 34.09
N ALA A 943 -39.45 14.31 34.25
CA ALA A 943 -40.72 14.21 33.53
C ALA A 943 -41.63 15.42 33.79
N GLN A 944 -41.67 15.93 35.03
CA GLN A 944 -42.44 17.13 35.36
C GLN A 944 -41.87 18.39 34.69
N GLN A 945 -40.55 18.52 34.59
CA GLN A 945 -39.91 19.59 33.83
C GLN A 945 -40.23 19.49 32.33
N LEU A 946 -40.10 18.30 31.74
CA LEU A 946 -40.47 18.04 30.35
C LEU A 946 -41.93 18.41 30.07
N LYS A 947 -42.87 18.06 30.96
CA LYS A 947 -44.29 18.42 30.85
C LYS A 947 -44.52 19.93 30.76
N THR A 948 -43.73 20.72 31.50
CA THR A 948 -43.85 22.19 31.48
C THR A 948 -43.20 22.83 30.24
N ILE A 949 -42.20 22.17 29.65
CA ILE A 949 -41.36 22.73 28.59
C ILE A 949 -41.86 22.32 27.20
N ASN A 950 -42.17 21.04 27.00
CA ASN A 950 -42.54 20.48 25.69
C ASN A 950 -43.47 19.26 25.85
N GLU A 951 -44.73 19.40 25.42
CA GLU A 951 -45.75 18.37 25.55
C GLU A 951 -45.45 17.09 24.73
N GLN A 952 -44.80 17.23 23.57
CA GLN A 952 -44.40 16.09 22.75
C GLN A 952 -43.33 15.27 23.45
N ALA A 953 -42.30 15.91 24.04
CA ALA A 953 -41.26 15.22 24.80
C ALA A 953 -41.83 14.47 26.02
N TYR A 954 -42.75 15.10 26.76
CA TYR A 954 -43.44 14.42 27.86
C TYR A 954 -44.30 13.23 27.40
N SER A 955 -44.95 13.35 26.24
CA SER A 955 -45.72 12.26 25.65
C SER A 955 -44.82 11.10 25.21
N ALA A 956 -43.64 11.40 24.66
CA ALA A 956 -42.62 10.40 24.33
C ALA A 956 -42.11 9.66 25.58
N TYR A 957 -41.82 10.37 26.68
CA TYR A 957 -41.48 9.77 27.96
C TYR A 957 -42.56 8.78 28.45
N LYS A 958 -43.83 9.20 28.42
CA LYS A 958 -44.95 8.32 28.81
C LYS A 958 -45.03 7.07 27.94
N LYS A 959 -44.81 7.19 26.63
CA LYS A 959 -44.78 6.06 25.70
C LYS A 959 -43.68 5.08 26.12
N LEU A 960 -42.44 5.58 26.32
CA LEU A 960 -41.28 4.75 26.65
C LEU A 960 -41.42 3.98 27.97
N ILE A 961 -42.00 4.56 29.01
CA ILE A 961 -42.19 3.85 30.30
C ILE A 961 -43.33 2.83 30.28
N SER A 962 -44.25 2.96 29.31
CA SER A 962 -45.37 2.04 29.11
C SER A 962 -45.08 0.95 28.08
N GLN A 963 -43.99 1.08 27.33
CA GLN A 963 -43.59 0.16 26.28
C GLN A 963 -42.96 -1.09 26.90
N GLU A 964 -43.47 -2.27 26.54
CA GLU A 964 -42.79 -3.53 26.87
C GLU A 964 -41.50 -3.67 26.05
N PRO A 965 -40.47 -4.36 26.58
CA PRO A 965 -39.30 -4.70 25.80
C PRO A 965 -39.68 -5.41 24.49
N LEU A 966 -39.03 -5.00 23.41
CA LEU A 966 -39.12 -5.69 22.12
C LEU A 966 -38.60 -7.13 22.28
N LYS A 967 -39.26 -8.10 21.63
CA LYS A 967 -38.98 -9.53 21.78
C LYS A 967 -38.48 -10.17 20.50
#